data_AF-A0A523PVT8-F1
#
_entry.id   AF-A0A523PVT8-F1
#
_cell.length_a   1.000
_cell.length_b   1.000
_cell.length_c   1.000
_cell.angle_alpha   90.00
_cell.angle_beta   90.00
_cell.angle_gamma   90.00
#
_symmetry.space_group_name_H-M   'P 1'
#
loop_
_entity.id
_entity.type
_entity.pdbx_description
1 polymer ?
#
loop_
_entity_poly.entity_id
_entity_poly.type
_entity_poly.pdbx_seq_one_letter_code
_entity_poly.pdbx_strand_id
1 'polypeptide(L)'
;MAHPGGPPPRGVSSGPSALLRHALRTIQPICDARERRVMIGLGPLGFALVAACGPREVIAQRASDPVQGSQTLAAAREVARWLDGVAVEHQGGTVWPAQVEGEPRYGIDLYAGVPGVVLFLLDYHLATGDEAALARARGGLRFMLAELEARGAKLPVGLYTGLAGLGFTFCEAWKVTGDEAYRAGAERCLAHLAERAEAVGEGARWNASTDVISGSAGVGLFLLRAARELHRPDALELARRAGDDLISVADAKRGGLDWAMSADTARRMPNFSHGTAGVGHFLTELARATGAERFLAAARSAGVYLAAIAAPAGVEGALVFHHVPEGEELFYLGWCHGPAGTARFLLALERATGEPEWGALADRLVAGLAASGIPGARPPGFWNNVGQCCGNAGVAQFLLARSRLAPVEGHVALARSLTEDLLARGTRDAAGLRWTHAEHRVRPELRTTQTGLMQGAAGVGLFLLWAAAYDRGAPPNIVFPDDPLPGLAREAHDVRVRDLGVVIGELPTGPRNAITDVAPVAVGHATIDDRGDARTGVTVVIPRFGENTYLRKVPAAVYTGNGYGKATGFTQVEELGELEAPIALTNTLSVGTVLQAMVVRCLRMPGNEGVRSINVVVGETNDGWLNDIRAFHVKASHVDAAWDAAARGPVAEGCVGAGTGTLCLGYKGGIGTSSRVAGGYTVGVLVQSNFGGTLRVDGKAPGPPKKEEREEDGSCMVIVATDAPLDARNLRRLAKRALLGLGRVGSVMANGSGDYVVAFSTFDGNVIAAEAREPRTVTVLPNARMTPLFQAVVEATEEAVLNSLVAARTTTGRAGHTARAIEHERLRPR
;
A
#
# COMPACT_ATOMS: atom_id res chain seq x y z
N MET A 1 -35.24 -51.55 -35.29
CA MET A 1 -36.18 -50.91 -34.34
C MET A 1 -35.40 -50.44 -33.12
N ALA A 2 -35.58 -49.15 -32.78
CA ALA A 2 -35.31 -48.43 -31.53
C ALA A 2 -33.85 -48.19 -31.00
N HIS A 3 -33.45 -46.92 -31.11
CA HIS A 3 -32.48 -46.11 -30.33
C HIS A 3 -33.04 -45.79 -28.89
N PRO A 4 -32.38 -45.00 -27.99
CA PRO A 4 -31.04 -45.11 -27.39
C PRO A 4 -30.96 -44.70 -25.87
N GLY A 5 -29.76 -44.83 -25.28
CA GLY A 5 -29.09 -43.93 -24.32
C GLY A 5 -29.87 -43.11 -23.28
N GLY A 6 -29.66 -43.45 -21.99
CA GLY A 6 -29.79 -42.53 -20.85
C GLY A 6 -28.41 -41.99 -20.40
N PRO A 7 -28.30 -40.73 -19.92
CA PRO A 7 -27.02 -40.16 -19.46
C PRO A 7 -26.69 -40.59 -18.01
N PRO A 8 -25.40 -40.57 -17.60
CA PRO A 8 -24.99 -40.81 -16.22
C PRO A 8 -25.26 -39.59 -15.32
N PRO A 9 -25.31 -39.76 -13.98
CA PRO A 9 -25.81 -38.73 -13.06
C PRO A 9 -24.86 -37.54 -12.96
N ARG A 10 -25.46 -36.34 -12.88
CA ARG A 10 -24.77 -35.08 -12.61
C ARG A 10 -24.12 -35.13 -11.22
N GLY A 11 -22.79 -35.12 -11.18
CA GLY A 11 -22.05 -34.79 -9.97
C GLY A 11 -22.31 -33.34 -9.57
N VAL A 12 -22.79 -33.13 -8.36
CA VAL A 12 -22.91 -31.81 -7.75
C VAL A 12 -21.50 -31.37 -7.33
N SER A 13 -20.83 -30.57 -8.15
CA SER A 13 -19.67 -29.81 -7.69
C SER A 13 -20.17 -28.58 -6.92
N SER A 14 -20.41 -28.72 -5.62
CA SER A 14 -20.50 -27.54 -4.75
C SER A 14 -19.10 -26.96 -4.59
N GLY A 15 -18.81 -25.91 -5.35
CA GLY A 15 -17.57 -25.16 -5.19
C GLY A 15 -17.43 -24.56 -3.77
N PRO A 16 -16.19 -24.24 -3.33
CA PRO A 16 -15.90 -23.73 -1.99
C PRO A 16 -16.77 -22.53 -1.54
N SER A 17 -17.20 -21.71 -2.49
CA SER A 17 -18.10 -20.55 -2.28
C SER A 17 -19.49 -20.91 -1.71
N ALA A 18 -19.99 -22.12 -1.94
CA ALA A 18 -21.29 -22.56 -1.41
C ALA A 18 -21.21 -22.97 0.07
N LEU A 19 -20.09 -23.59 0.49
CA LEU A 19 -19.83 -23.96 1.88
C LEU A 19 -19.61 -22.74 2.77
N LEU A 20 -18.93 -21.71 2.26
CA LEU A 20 -18.73 -20.44 2.98
C LEU A 20 -20.06 -19.70 3.24
N ARG A 21 -20.93 -19.62 2.22
CA ARG A 21 -22.28 -19.04 2.37
C ARG A 21 -23.18 -19.86 3.31
N HIS A 22 -22.93 -21.16 3.45
CA HIS A 22 -23.66 -22.01 4.37
C HIS A 22 -23.20 -21.82 5.82
N ALA A 23 -21.88 -21.80 6.06
CA ALA A 23 -21.28 -21.57 7.38
C ALA A 23 -21.62 -20.17 7.95
N LEU A 24 -21.65 -19.14 7.11
CA LEU A 24 -22.02 -17.78 7.51
C LEU A 24 -23.53 -17.60 7.80
N ARG A 25 -24.40 -18.54 7.37
CA ARG A 25 -25.85 -18.49 7.60
C ARG A 25 -26.32 -19.26 8.85
N THR A 26 -25.50 -20.13 9.43
CA THR A 26 -25.96 -21.05 10.49
C THR A 26 -25.97 -20.44 11.90
N ILE A 27 -25.63 -19.15 12.06
CA ILE A 27 -25.56 -18.49 13.37
C ILE A 27 -26.35 -17.18 13.33
N GLN A 28 -27.67 -17.29 13.45
CA GLN A 28 -28.58 -16.19 13.79
C GLN A 28 -29.41 -16.66 15.00
N PRO A 29 -29.55 -15.89 16.08
CA PRO A 29 -30.27 -16.36 17.26
C PRO A 29 -31.76 -16.51 16.95
N ILE A 30 -32.31 -17.63 17.41
CA ILE A 30 -33.73 -17.93 17.46
C ILE A 30 -34.40 -16.91 18.40
N CYS A 31 -35.16 -15.97 17.84
CA CYS A 31 -36.14 -15.20 18.60
C CYS A 31 -37.52 -15.76 18.27
N ASP A 32 -38.04 -16.52 19.22
CA ASP A 32 -39.35 -17.17 19.17
C ASP A 32 -40.48 -16.14 19.15
N ALA A 33 -41.44 -16.38 18.25
CA ALA A 33 -42.65 -15.61 18.11
C ALA A 33 -43.74 -16.17 19.05
N ARG A 34 -44.29 -15.34 19.95
CA ARG A 34 -45.63 -15.54 20.52
C ARG A 34 -46.13 -14.27 21.23
N GLU A 35 -47.05 -13.57 20.57
CA GLU A 35 -48.42 -13.27 21.05
C GLU A 35 -48.99 -11.91 20.60
N ARG A 36 -50.14 -12.02 19.91
CA ARG A 36 -51.34 -11.18 19.91
C ARG A 36 -51.39 -9.87 19.08
N ARG A 37 -52.04 -10.03 17.91
CA ARG A 37 -53.05 -9.14 17.27
C ARG A 37 -54.05 -8.60 18.33
N VAL A 38 -54.73 -7.45 18.25
CA VAL A 38 -55.48 -6.72 17.20
C VAL A 38 -55.76 -5.31 17.78
N MET A 39 -55.79 -4.24 16.97
CA MET A 39 -56.89 -3.24 16.92
C MET A 39 -56.52 -2.01 16.06
N ILE A 40 -57.54 -1.57 15.33
CA ILE A 40 -57.57 -0.58 14.25
C ILE A 40 -57.82 0.83 14.84
N GLY A 41 -57.25 1.87 14.21
CA GLY A 41 -57.99 3.11 13.94
C GLY A 41 -57.45 4.45 14.48
N LEU A 42 -57.31 5.39 13.53
CA LEU A 42 -57.58 6.85 13.60
C LEU A 42 -56.51 7.82 14.18
N GLY A 43 -56.01 8.69 13.28
CA GLY A 43 -56.14 10.15 13.46
C GLY A 43 -54.92 10.94 13.96
N PRO A 44 -54.51 12.04 13.28
CA PRO A 44 -53.33 12.85 13.62
C PRO A 44 -53.69 14.04 14.53
N LEU A 45 -52.76 14.48 15.39
CA LEU A 45 -52.51 15.88 15.85
C LEU A 45 -51.75 15.87 17.19
N GLY A 46 -50.79 16.78 17.36
CA GLY A 46 -50.37 17.22 18.70
C GLY A 46 -48.88 17.51 18.90
N PHE A 47 -48.44 18.67 18.43
CA PHE A 47 -47.25 19.37 18.94
C PHE A 47 -47.36 19.60 20.46
N ALA A 48 -46.31 19.32 21.25
CA ALA A 48 -45.62 20.28 22.14
C ALA A 48 -44.75 19.60 23.23
N LEU A 49 -43.45 19.94 23.17
CA LEU A 49 -42.44 20.09 24.22
C LEU A 49 -42.63 19.43 25.60
N VAL A 50 -41.68 18.54 25.95
CA VAL A 50 -40.94 18.62 27.23
C VAL A 50 -39.45 18.47 26.91
N ALA A 51 -38.70 19.55 27.13
CA ALA A 51 -37.25 19.56 27.12
C ALA A 51 -36.73 19.28 28.53
N ALA A 52 -35.81 18.32 28.68
CA ALA A 52 -34.91 18.22 29.83
C ALA A 52 -33.64 17.42 29.48
N CYS A 53 -32.57 18.17 29.20
CA CYS A 53 -31.14 17.96 29.46
C CYS A 53 -30.50 16.56 29.41
N GLY A 54 -29.50 16.45 28.53
CA GLY A 54 -28.34 15.55 28.62
C GLY A 54 -27.49 15.63 27.35
N PRO A 55 -26.26 16.18 27.37
CA PRO A 55 -25.53 16.47 26.14
C PRO A 55 -25.03 15.19 25.47
N ARG A 56 -25.63 14.86 24.32
CA ARG A 56 -24.96 14.09 23.26
C ARG A 56 -23.92 15.00 22.64
N GLU A 57 -22.71 14.99 23.20
CA GLU A 57 -21.57 15.55 22.48
C GLU A 57 -21.32 14.71 21.23
N VAL A 58 -21.48 15.42 20.12
CA VAL A 58 -21.14 15.06 18.76
C VAL A 58 -19.66 14.71 18.71
N ILE A 59 -19.33 13.43 18.54
CA ILE A 59 -18.00 13.02 18.05
C ILE A 59 -17.98 13.37 16.56
N ALA A 60 -17.72 14.64 16.27
CA ALA A 60 -17.26 15.05 14.97
C ALA A 60 -15.90 14.38 14.74
N GLN A 61 -15.74 13.68 13.62
CA GLN A 61 -14.46 13.22 13.10
C GLN A 61 -13.52 14.44 12.98
N ARG A 62 -12.76 14.73 14.04
CA ARG A 62 -11.69 15.72 13.99
C ARG A 62 -10.66 15.22 12.99
N ALA A 63 -10.34 16.08 12.02
CA ALA A 63 -9.10 16.02 11.27
C ALA A 63 -7.91 15.78 12.25
N SER A 64 -6.88 15.10 11.77
CA SER A 64 -5.66 14.75 12.53
C SER A 64 -5.19 15.90 13.42
N ASP A 65 -5.07 15.64 14.72
CA ASP A 65 -4.65 16.64 15.70
C ASP A 65 -3.12 16.78 15.63
N PRO A 66 -2.55 17.90 15.17
CA PRO A 66 -1.10 18.07 15.02
C PRO A 66 -0.32 17.85 16.32
N VAL A 67 -1.00 18.03 17.47
CA VAL A 67 -0.44 17.88 18.82
C VAL A 67 -0.06 16.43 19.12
N GLN A 68 -0.85 15.44 18.68
CA GLN A 68 -0.59 14.03 18.98
C GLN A 68 0.58 13.47 18.16
N GLY A 69 0.71 13.90 16.90
CA GLY A 69 1.87 13.59 16.06
C GLY A 69 3.18 14.18 16.60
N SER A 70 3.11 15.33 17.27
CA SER A 70 4.27 15.91 17.99
C SER A 70 4.65 15.10 19.22
N GLN A 71 3.68 14.51 19.93
CA GLN A 71 3.91 13.74 21.16
C GLN A 71 4.54 12.36 20.87
N THR A 72 4.07 11.66 19.84
CA THR A 72 4.61 10.35 19.45
C THR A 72 6.05 10.46 18.95
N LEU A 73 6.38 11.48 18.14
CA LEU A 73 7.75 11.74 17.71
C LEU A 73 8.67 12.13 18.87
N ALA A 74 8.18 12.92 19.83
CA ALA A 74 8.94 13.25 21.04
C ALA A 74 9.24 12.00 21.89
N ALA A 75 8.24 11.12 22.05
CA ALA A 75 8.43 9.85 22.75
C ALA A 75 9.44 8.94 22.03
N ALA A 76 9.41 8.86 20.69
CA ALA A 76 10.41 8.12 19.92
C ALA A 76 11.84 8.67 20.14
N ARG A 77 12.01 10.00 20.25
CA ARG A 77 13.30 10.61 20.62
C ARG A 77 13.75 10.20 22.03
N GLU A 78 12.84 10.11 22.99
CA GLU A 78 13.15 9.62 24.33
C GLU A 78 13.56 8.14 24.35
N VAL A 79 12.95 7.31 23.49
CA VAL A 79 13.34 5.91 23.30
C VAL A 79 14.76 5.82 22.71
N ALA A 80 15.07 6.62 21.68
CA ALA A 80 16.41 6.66 21.09
C ALA A 80 17.49 7.03 22.11
N ARG A 81 17.22 8.04 22.97
CA ARG A 81 18.13 8.40 24.07
C ARG A 81 18.35 7.26 25.06
N TRP A 82 17.28 6.55 25.41
CA TRP A 82 17.40 5.42 26.35
C TRP A 82 18.21 4.26 25.76
N LEU A 83 17.95 3.92 24.49
CA LEU A 83 18.71 2.90 23.78
C LEU A 83 20.18 3.27 23.64
N ASP A 84 20.51 4.56 23.48
CA ASP A 84 21.91 5.00 23.46
C ASP A 84 22.60 4.82 24.82
N GLY A 85 21.89 5.08 25.93
CA GLY A 85 22.41 4.92 27.29
C GLY A 85 22.68 3.49 27.73
N VAL A 86 22.06 2.49 27.08
CA VAL A 86 22.27 1.05 27.37
C VAL A 86 23.11 0.34 26.31
N ALA A 87 23.52 1.06 25.26
CA ALA A 87 24.35 0.53 24.20
C ALA A 87 25.80 0.38 24.67
N VAL A 88 26.43 -0.73 24.31
CA VAL A 88 27.83 -1.02 24.64
C VAL A 88 28.61 -1.44 23.39
N GLU A 89 29.92 -1.21 23.39
CA GLU A 89 30.79 -1.77 22.36
C GLU A 89 31.10 -3.24 22.67
N HIS A 90 30.87 -4.11 21.69
CA HIS A 90 31.12 -5.54 21.78
C HIS A 90 31.53 -6.07 20.41
N GLN A 91 32.64 -6.80 20.35
CA GLN A 91 33.17 -7.40 19.10
C GLN A 91 33.27 -6.41 17.92
N GLY A 92 33.70 -5.16 18.19
CA GLY A 92 33.91 -4.15 17.15
C GLY A 92 32.64 -3.47 16.60
N GLY A 93 31.49 -3.75 17.20
CA GLY A 93 30.23 -3.07 16.91
C GLY A 93 29.50 -2.61 18.17
N THR A 94 28.45 -1.84 17.96
CA THR A 94 27.54 -1.41 19.03
C THR A 94 26.46 -2.47 19.22
N VAL A 95 26.23 -2.92 20.45
CA VAL A 95 25.20 -3.89 20.80
C VAL A 95 24.31 -3.38 21.93
N TRP A 96 23.11 -3.96 21.99
CA TRP A 96 22.12 -3.69 23.04
C TRP A 96 21.77 -5.01 23.72
N PRO A 97 21.76 -5.06 25.06
CA PRO A 97 21.37 -6.27 25.76
C PRO A 97 19.89 -6.55 25.52
N ALA A 98 19.53 -7.78 25.18
CA ALA A 98 18.14 -8.16 24.91
C ALA A 98 17.23 -7.83 26.10
N GLN A 99 17.77 -7.96 27.32
CA GLN A 99 17.17 -7.56 28.59
C GLN A 99 18.22 -6.83 29.44
N VAL A 100 17.81 -5.78 30.15
CA VAL A 100 18.71 -4.94 30.97
C VAL A 100 19.01 -5.59 32.32
N GLU A 101 18.07 -6.32 32.91
CA GLU A 101 18.28 -7.01 34.18
C GLU A 101 19.05 -8.33 33.99
N GLY A 102 20.04 -8.57 34.84
CA GLY A 102 20.83 -9.81 34.86
C GLY A 102 22.11 -9.73 34.01
N GLU A 103 22.64 -10.89 33.64
CA GLU A 103 23.83 -10.97 32.78
C GLU A 103 23.47 -10.59 31.33
N PRO A 104 24.16 -9.63 30.71
CA PRO A 104 23.76 -9.11 29.41
C PRO A 104 23.96 -10.15 28.32
N ARG A 105 22.91 -10.34 27.50
CA ARG A 105 22.93 -11.20 26.33
C ARG A 105 22.66 -10.39 25.08
N TYR A 106 23.53 -10.53 24.08
CA TYR A 106 23.43 -9.81 22.81
C TYR A 106 22.95 -10.78 21.72
N GLY A 107 21.65 -10.72 21.42
CA GLY A 107 21.04 -11.53 20.37
C GLY A 107 21.27 -10.93 18.99
N ILE A 108 21.33 -11.79 17.98
CA ILE A 108 21.36 -11.38 16.56
C ILE A 108 20.06 -11.69 15.83
N ASP A 109 19.05 -12.22 16.51
CA ASP A 109 17.73 -12.40 15.94
C ASP A 109 16.94 -11.08 15.86
N LEU A 110 16.02 -10.99 14.90
CA LEU A 110 15.16 -9.82 14.71
C LEU A 110 14.15 -9.63 15.86
N TYR A 111 13.76 -10.71 16.54
CA TYR A 111 12.73 -10.68 17.59
C TYR A 111 13.16 -9.85 18.81
N ALA A 112 14.31 -10.19 19.41
CA ALA A 112 14.79 -9.57 20.65
C ALA A 112 16.19 -8.94 20.54
N GLY A 113 16.90 -9.19 19.43
CA GLY A 113 18.29 -8.83 19.26
C GLY A 113 18.57 -7.46 18.62
N VAL A 114 19.84 -7.28 18.28
CA VAL A 114 20.41 -6.08 17.65
C VAL A 114 19.67 -5.63 16.38
N PRO A 115 19.23 -6.52 15.45
CA PRO A 115 18.56 -6.08 14.23
C PRO A 115 17.30 -5.24 14.48
N GLY A 116 16.52 -5.57 15.52
CA GLY A 116 15.32 -4.80 15.89
C GLY A 116 15.64 -3.36 16.31
N VAL A 117 16.74 -3.18 17.05
CA VAL A 117 17.23 -1.85 17.47
C VAL A 117 17.80 -1.09 16.28
N VAL A 118 18.54 -1.75 15.40
CA VAL A 118 19.06 -1.17 14.16
C VAL A 118 17.94 -0.63 13.28
N LEU A 119 16.87 -1.41 13.05
CA LEU A 119 15.73 -0.96 12.25
C LEU A 119 15.05 0.28 12.84
N PHE A 120 14.87 0.32 14.16
CA PHE A 120 14.34 1.51 14.83
C PHE A 120 15.24 2.73 14.61
N LEU A 121 16.56 2.59 14.78
CA LEU A 121 17.50 3.71 14.60
C LEU A 121 17.58 4.20 13.15
N LEU A 122 17.47 3.29 12.17
CA LEU A 122 17.38 3.63 10.75
C LEU A 122 16.08 4.42 10.47
N ASP A 123 14.92 3.94 10.93
CA ASP A 123 13.64 4.64 10.77
C ASP A 123 13.65 6.00 11.49
N TYR A 124 14.26 6.06 12.69
CA TYR A 124 14.41 7.28 13.45
C TYR A 124 15.26 8.32 12.70
N HIS A 125 16.37 7.90 12.11
CA HIS A 125 17.19 8.74 11.25
C HIS A 125 16.38 9.28 10.06
N LEU A 126 15.66 8.42 9.33
CA LEU A 126 14.82 8.84 8.21
C LEU A 126 13.73 9.85 8.63
N ALA A 127 13.16 9.66 9.82
CA ALA A 127 12.10 10.52 10.34
C ALA A 127 12.59 11.87 10.87
N THR A 128 13.87 12.00 11.23
CA THR A 128 14.39 13.16 11.99
C THR A 128 15.64 13.83 11.42
N GLY A 129 16.38 13.14 10.54
CA GLY A 129 17.71 13.56 10.10
C GLY A 129 18.81 13.37 11.15
N ASP A 130 18.59 12.59 12.21
CA ASP A 130 19.59 12.39 13.27
C ASP A 130 20.74 11.49 12.78
N GLU A 131 21.89 12.12 12.51
CA GLU A 131 23.11 11.44 12.09
C GLU A 131 23.77 10.60 13.20
N ALA A 132 23.56 10.93 14.47
CA ALA A 132 24.09 10.14 15.58
C ALA A 132 23.35 8.80 15.69
N ALA A 133 22.03 8.81 15.47
CA ALA A 133 21.24 7.58 15.37
C ALA A 133 21.73 6.69 14.21
N LEU A 134 22.03 7.28 13.04
CA LEU A 134 22.59 6.54 11.91
C LEU A 134 23.97 5.96 12.23
N ALA A 135 24.86 6.73 12.88
CA ALA A 135 26.16 6.25 13.31
C ALA A 135 26.05 5.06 14.27
N ARG A 136 25.06 5.09 15.18
CA ARG A 136 24.78 4.00 16.11
C ARG A 136 24.21 2.77 15.41
N ALA A 137 23.30 2.96 14.45
CA ALA A 137 22.80 1.89 13.60
C ALA A 137 23.94 1.21 12.82
N ARG A 138 24.87 1.98 12.26
CA ARG A 138 26.09 1.46 11.61
C ARG A 138 26.96 0.65 12.58
N GLY A 139 27.01 1.03 13.85
CA GLY A 139 27.64 0.23 14.92
C GLY A 139 27.01 -1.15 15.08
N GLY A 140 25.68 -1.22 15.16
CA GLY A 140 24.94 -2.49 15.19
C GLY A 140 25.13 -3.33 13.93
N LEU A 141 25.14 -2.69 12.76
CA LEU A 141 25.37 -3.36 11.49
C LEU A 141 26.78 -3.96 11.39
N ARG A 142 27.81 -3.33 11.96
CA ARG A 142 29.16 -3.93 12.04
C ARG A 142 29.16 -5.21 12.86
N PHE A 143 28.51 -5.20 14.03
CA PHE A 143 28.34 -6.41 14.84
C PHE A 143 27.61 -7.51 14.05
N MET A 144 26.51 -7.16 13.39
CA MET A 144 25.74 -8.11 12.59
C MET A 144 26.55 -8.71 11.44
N LEU A 145 27.38 -7.91 10.75
CA LEU A 145 28.25 -8.40 9.68
C LEU A 145 29.32 -9.36 10.21
N ALA A 146 29.97 -9.02 11.32
CA ALA A 146 30.99 -9.86 11.95
C ALA A 146 30.41 -11.22 12.39
N GLU A 147 29.19 -11.20 12.92
CA GLU A 147 28.49 -12.41 13.36
C GLU A 147 28.00 -13.29 12.20
N LEU A 148 27.52 -12.65 11.11
CA LEU A 148 27.20 -13.36 9.87
C LEU A 148 28.46 -14.03 9.30
N GLU A 149 29.61 -13.36 9.32
CA GLU A 149 30.88 -13.91 8.86
C GLU A 149 31.36 -15.07 9.76
N ALA A 150 31.32 -14.90 11.07
CA ALA A 150 31.84 -15.89 12.01
C ALA A 150 30.94 -17.13 12.13
N ARG A 151 29.60 -16.96 12.04
CA ARG A 151 28.63 -18.00 12.42
C ARG A 151 27.49 -18.20 11.42
N GLY A 152 27.49 -17.56 10.25
CA GLY A 152 26.38 -17.57 9.29
C GLY A 152 25.80 -18.97 9.00
N ALA A 153 26.66 -19.95 8.76
CA ALA A 153 26.25 -21.34 8.52
C ALA A 153 25.53 -22.02 9.69
N LYS A 154 25.74 -21.54 10.92
CA LYS A 154 25.18 -22.10 12.18
C LYS A 154 23.98 -21.30 12.71
N LEU A 155 23.70 -20.12 12.16
CA LEU A 155 22.57 -19.30 12.61
C LEU A 155 21.23 -19.99 12.29
N PRO A 156 20.17 -19.76 13.07
CA PRO A 156 18.82 -20.18 12.66
C PRO A 156 18.40 -19.48 11.36
N VAL A 157 17.34 -19.96 10.71
CA VAL A 157 16.94 -19.47 9.37
C VAL A 157 15.78 -18.47 9.38
N GLY A 158 14.93 -18.49 10.41
CA GLY A 158 13.63 -17.82 10.41
C GLY A 158 13.66 -16.30 10.27
N LEU A 159 12.50 -15.72 9.93
CA LEU A 159 12.36 -14.27 9.76
C LEU A 159 12.58 -13.51 11.07
N TYR A 160 12.04 -14.02 12.18
CA TYR A 160 12.18 -13.36 13.48
C TYR A 160 13.32 -13.93 14.31
N THR A 161 13.76 -15.16 14.04
CA THR A 161 14.78 -15.85 14.86
C THR A 161 16.10 -16.13 14.15
N GLY A 162 16.28 -15.69 12.91
CA GLY A 162 17.41 -16.14 12.09
C GLY A 162 17.75 -15.32 10.84
N LEU A 163 18.45 -15.97 9.91
CA LEU A 163 19.07 -15.40 8.71
C LEU A 163 18.11 -14.57 7.84
N ALA A 164 16.85 -14.97 7.71
CA ALA A 164 15.86 -14.20 6.95
C ALA A 164 15.62 -12.81 7.56
N GLY A 165 15.61 -12.70 8.90
CA GLY A 165 15.53 -11.42 9.61
C GLY A 165 16.77 -10.55 9.48
N LEU A 166 17.96 -11.16 9.54
CA LEU A 166 19.21 -10.46 9.27
C LEU A 166 19.23 -9.92 7.84
N GLY A 167 18.88 -10.77 6.87
CA GLY A 167 18.83 -10.41 5.46
C GLY A 167 17.87 -9.24 5.20
N PHE A 168 16.68 -9.28 5.79
CA PHE A 168 15.73 -8.17 5.76
C PHE A 168 16.34 -6.88 6.32
N THR A 169 16.99 -6.96 7.48
CA THR A 169 17.59 -5.79 8.12
C THR A 169 18.72 -5.19 7.28
N PHE A 170 19.52 -6.03 6.64
CA PHE A 170 20.55 -5.58 5.70
C PHE A 170 19.97 -4.93 4.43
N CYS A 171 18.85 -5.43 3.90
CA CYS A 171 18.15 -4.76 2.80
C CYS A 171 17.72 -3.34 3.19
N GLU A 172 17.14 -3.16 4.38
CA GLU A 172 16.73 -1.83 4.85
C GLU A 172 17.95 -0.93 5.10
N ALA A 173 19.02 -1.46 5.69
CA ALA A 173 20.26 -0.72 5.87
C ALA A 173 20.87 -0.25 4.54
N TRP A 174 20.88 -1.11 3.51
CA TRP A 174 21.34 -0.74 2.17
C TRP A 174 20.49 0.39 1.57
N LYS A 175 19.16 0.32 1.66
CA LYS A 175 18.27 1.37 1.16
C LYS A 175 18.52 2.72 1.84
N VAL A 176 18.76 2.72 3.14
CA VAL A 176 18.98 3.96 3.92
C VAL A 176 20.36 4.55 3.66
N THR A 177 21.39 3.71 3.50
CA THR A 177 22.78 4.17 3.49
C THR A 177 23.42 4.22 2.11
N GLY A 178 22.90 3.46 1.14
CA GLY A 178 23.55 3.19 -0.14
C GLY A 178 24.83 2.35 -0.04
N ASP A 179 25.16 1.80 1.14
CA ASP A 179 26.40 1.04 1.35
C ASP A 179 26.25 -0.40 0.84
N GLU A 180 27.03 -0.74 -0.18
CA GLU A 180 27.04 -2.06 -0.82
C GLU A 180 27.48 -3.19 0.12
N ALA A 181 28.16 -2.89 1.24
CA ALA A 181 28.49 -3.90 2.23
C ALA A 181 27.22 -4.54 2.85
N TYR A 182 26.15 -3.77 2.99
CA TYR A 182 24.87 -4.27 3.51
C TYR A 182 24.11 -5.05 2.45
N ARG A 183 24.13 -4.63 1.19
CA ARG A 183 23.60 -5.45 0.09
C ARG A 183 24.29 -6.81 0.05
N ALA A 184 25.62 -6.82 0.12
CA ALA A 184 26.40 -8.06 0.18
C ALA A 184 26.07 -8.90 1.43
N GLY A 185 25.79 -8.25 2.56
CA GLY A 185 25.28 -8.93 3.77
C GLY A 185 23.95 -9.65 3.54
N ALA A 186 22.98 -8.98 2.91
CA ALA A 186 21.70 -9.58 2.55
C ALA A 186 21.86 -10.73 1.56
N GLU A 187 22.73 -10.58 0.56
CA GLU A 187 23.05 -11.63 -0.41
C GLU A 187 23.73 -12.84 0.22
N ARG A 188 24.59 -12.66 1.24
CA ARG A 188 25.17 -13.76 2.03
C ARG A 188 24.12 -14.48 2.86
N CYS A 189 23.18 -13.76 3.49
CA CYS A 189 22.05 -14.40 4.17
C CYS A 189 21.23 -15.25 3.20
N LEU A 190 20.94 -14.73 1.99
CA LEU A 190 20.26 -15.47 0.93
C LEU A 190 21.05 -16.71 0.49
N ALA A 191 22.37 -16.61 0.32
CA ALA A 191 23.22 -17.72 -0.04
C ALA A 191 23.16 -18.85 1.01
N HIS A 192 23.30 -18.52 2.30
CA HIS A 192 23.17 -19.52 3.36
C HIS A 192 21.79 -20.16 3.43
N LEU A 193 20.72 -19.40 3.16
CA LEU A 193 19.38 -19.98 3.05
C LEU A 193 19.31 -20.94 1.85
N ALA A 194 19.83 -20.57 0.69
CA ALA A 194 19.83 -21.43 -0.49
C ALA A 194 20.63 -22.73 -0.27
N GLU A 195 21.82 -22.64 0.34
CA GLU A 195 22.68 -23.79 0.66
C GLU A 195 22.03 -24.78 1.62
N ARG A 196 21.18 -24.30 2.53
CA ARG A 196 20.55 -25.09 3.59
C ARG A 196 19.13 -25.53 3.26
N ALA A 197 18.66 -25.23 2.05
CA ALA A 197 17.35 -25.66 1.59
C ALA A 197 17.38 -27.16 1.24
N GLU A 198 16.78 -27.98 2.09
CA GLU A 198 16.61 -29.41 1.85
C GLU A 198 15.45 -29.64 0.88
N ALA A 199 15.67 -30.48 -0.14
CA ALA A 199 14.62 -30.84 -1.09
C ALA A 199 13.63 -31.83 -0.44
N VAL A 200 12.34 -31.51 -0.48
CA VAL A 200 11.26 -32.36 0.01
C VAL A 200 10.25 -32.54 -1.12
N GLY A 201 10.41 -33.62 -1.90
CA GLY A 201 9.73 -33.75 -3.19
C GLY A 201 10.10 -32.58 -4.12
N GLU A 202 9.10 -31.88 -4.64
CA GLU A 202 9.27 -30.63 -5.41
C GLU A 202 9.52 -29.39 -4.53
N GLY A 203 9.38 -29.53 -3.21
CA GLY A 203 9.48 -28.46 -2.22
C GLY A 203 10.89 -28.16 -1.73
N ALA A 204 10.98 -27.16 -0.84
CA ALA A 204 12.19 -26.78 -0.13
C ALA A 204 11.86 -26.49 1.34
N ARG A 205 12.68 -27.01 2.26
CA ARG A 205 12.52 -26.85 3.71
C ARG A 205 13.87 -26.60 4.38
N TRP A 206 13.86 -25.89 5.50
CA TRP A 206 15.08 -25.60 6.28
C TRP A 206 15.09 -26.20 7.69
N ASN A 207 13.89 -26.42 8.25
CA ASN A 207 13.69 -27.02 9.56
C ASN A 207 12.26 -27.57 9.65
N ALA A 208 11.91 -28.20 10.78
CA ALA A 208 10.58 -28.77 10.99
C ALA A 208 9.46 -27.72 11.18
N SER A 209 9.80 -26.44 11.33
CA SER A 209 8.84 -25.37 11.58
C SER A 209 8.24 -24.85 10.28
N THR A 210 6.91 -24.72 10.23
CA THR A 210 6.16 -24.16 9.09
C THR A 210 5.99 -22.64 9.19
N ASP A 211 6.27 -22.06 10.35
CA ASP A 211 5.70 -20.79 10.77
C ASP A 211 6.40 -19.51 10.26
N VAL A 212 5.87 -18.35 10.65
CA VAL A 212 6.41 -17.02 10.30
C VAL A 212 7.64 -16.65 11.14
N ILE A 213 7.74 -17.16 12.37
CA ILE A 213 8.80 -16.78 13.31
C ILE A 213 10.14 -17.42 12.95
N SER A 214 10.13 -18.74 12.81
CA SER A 214 11.28 -19.64 12.76
C SER A 214 11.31 -20.52 11.51
N GLY A 215 10.17 -20.67 10.85
CA GLY A 215 9.92 -21.68 9.84
C GLY A 215 9.87 -21.17 8.39
N SER A 216 9.41 -22.07 7.52
CA SER A 216 9.39 -21.88 6.06
C SER A 216 8.54 -20.69 5.60
N ALA A 217 7.42 -20.38 6.27
CA ALA A 217 6.61 -19.22 5.88
C ALA A 217 7.36 -17.89 6.09
N GLY A 218 8.06 -17.75 7.22
CA GLY A 218 8.88 -16.57 7.49
C GLY A 218 10.07 -16.43 6.53
N VAL A 219 10.77 -17.54 6.27
CA VAL A 219 11.85 -17.57 5.28
C VAL A 219 11.31 -17.18 3.90
N GLY A 220 10.16 -17.73 3.51
CA GLY A 220 9.47 -17.41 2.25
C GLY A 220 9.15 -15.93 2.09
N LEU A 221 8.67 -15.26 3.13
CA LEU A 221 8.41 -13.81 3.09
C LEU A 221 9.68 -12.99 2.84
N PHE A 222 10.81 -13.36 3.44
CA PHE A 222 12.10 -12.74 3.10
C PHE A 222 12.53 -13.04 1.67
N LEU A 223 12.39 -14.28 1.20
CA LEU A 223 12.76 -14.67 -0.17
C LEU A 223 11.97 -13.89 -1.24
N LEU A 224 10.67 -13.67 -1.01
CA LEU A 224 9.85 -12.81 -1.88
C LEU A 224 10.39 -11.38 -1.93
N ARG A 225 10.81 -10.86 -0.77
CA ARG A 225 11.42 -9.52 -0.69
C ARG A 225 12.79 -9.46 -1.36
N ALA A 226 13.64 -10.45 -1.13
CA ALA A 226 14.95 -10.56 -1.78
C ALA A 226 14.82 -10.66 -3.30
N ALA A 227 13.85 -11.42 -3.81
CA ALA A 227 13.58 -11.51 -5.24
C ALA A 227 13.26 -10.16 -5.86
N ARG A 228 12.46 -9.35 -5.15
CA ARG A 228 12.08 -8.00 -5.58
C ARG A 228 13.23 -7.00 -5.45
N GLU A 229 13.85 -6.92 -4.28
CA GLU A 229 14.74 -5.82 -3.89
C GLU A 229 16.20 -6.05 -4.27
N LEU A 230 16.64 -7.31 -4.29
CA LEU A 230 17.99 -7.68 -4.72
C LEU A 230 18.01 -8.16 -6.19
N HIS A 231 16.85 -8.16 -6.85
CA HIS A 231 16.66 -8.68 -8.21
C HIS A 231 17.13 -10.14 -8.38
N ARG A 232 16.73 -11.00 -7.43
CA ARG A 232 17.13 -12.42 -7.35
C ARG A 232 16.02 -13.37 -7.79
N PRO A 233 15.92 -13.75 -9.07
CA PRO A 233 14.87 -14.65 -9.55
C PRO A 233 14.97 -16.05 -8.92
N ASP A 234 16.17 -16.48 -8.53
CA ASP A 234 16.41 -17.71 -7.79
C ASP A 234 15.82 -17.70 -6.37
N ALA A 235 15.74 -16.53 -5.72
CA ALA A 235 15.03 -16.39 -4.46
C ALA A 235 13.51 -16.60 -4.62
N LEU A 236 12.93 -16.13 -5.73
CA LEU A 236 11.50 -16.35 -6.04
C LEU A 236 11.21 -17.84 -6.26
N GLU A 237 12.09 -18.54 -6.97
CA GLU A 237 11.96 -19.97 -7.17
C GLU A 237 12.08 -20.75 -5.85
N LEU A 238 13.00 -20.34 -4.97
CA LEU A 238 13.13 -20.94 -3.65
C LEU A 238 11.88 -20.69 -2.77
N ALA A 239 11.28 -19.49 -2.86
CA ALA A 239 10.01 -19.19 -2.20
C ALA A 239 8.86 -20.06 -2.75
N ARG A 240 8.83 -20.30 -4.07
CA ARG A 240 7.85 -21.20 -4.70
C ARG A 240 7.94 -22.61 -4.13
N ARG A 241 9.17 -23.15 -4.02
CA ARG A 241 9.43 -24.47 -3.44
C ARG A 241 9.07 -24.54 -1.95
N ALA A 242 9.29 -23.46 -1.19
CA ALA A 242 8.83 -23.38 0.19
C ALA A 242 7.29 -23.43 0.29
N GLY A 243 6.58 -22.73 -0.60
CA GLY A 243 5.12 -22.81 -0.70
C GLY A 243 4.62 -24.20 -1.06
N ASP A 244 5.29 -24.89 -2.00
CA ASP A 244 4.93 -26.25 -2.41
C ASP A 244 5.12 -27.25 -1.23
N ASP A 245 6.20 -27.11 -0.44
CA ASP A 245 6.40 -27.89 0.80
C ASP A 245 5.30 -27.64 1.83
N LEU A 246 4.96 -26.36 2.09
CA LEU A 246 3.90 -26.00 3.03
C LEU A 246 2.55 -26.59 2.63
N ILE A 247 2.19 -26.57 1.34
CA ILE A 247 0.96 -27.22 0.87
C ILE A 247 1.00 -28.72 1.14
N SER A 248 2.15 -29.37 0.98
CA SER A 248 2.29 -30.83 1.15
C SER A 248 2.07 -31.31 2.59
N VAL A 249 2.31 -30.45 3.58
CA VAL A 249 2.16 -30.77 5.01
C VAL A 249 0.90 -30.16 5.63
N ALA A 250 0.01 -29.60 4.81
CA ALA A 250 -1.25 -29.04 5.28
C ALA A 250 -2.24 -30.15 5.65
N ASP A 251 -2.99 -29.97 6.73
CA ASP A 251 -4.05 -30.87 7.15
C ASP A 251 -5.43 -30.32 6.75
N ALA A 252 -6.28 -31.16 6.18
CA ALA A 252 -7.68 -30.81 5.96
C ALA A 252 -8.44 -30.85 7.29
N LYS A 253 -8.91 -29.68 7.75
CA LYS A 253 -9.67 -29.52 9.01
C LYS A 253 -10.84 -28.57 8.79
N ARG A 254 -12.03 -28.96 9.29
CA ARG A 254 -13.24 -28.11 9.31
C ARG A 254 -13.54 -27.42 7.95
N GLY A 255 -13.31 -28.13 6.84
CA GLY A 255 -13.57 -27.64 5.49
C GLY A 255 -12.49 -26.74 4.88
N GLY A 256 -11.40 -26.47 5.60
CA GLY A 256 -10.24 -25.70 5.12
C GLY A 256 -8.91 -26.42 5.40
N LEU A 257 -7.79 -25.72 5.15
CA LEU A 257 -6.45 -26.19 5.48
C LEU A 257 -5.96 -25.58 6.79
N ASP A 258 -5.28 -26.40 7.59
CA ASP A 258 -4.64 -26.05 8.85
C ASP A 258 -3.18 -26.53 8.85
N TRP A 259 -2.31 -25.81 9.56
CA TRP A 259 -0.88 -26.16 9.69
C TRP A 259 -0.47 -26.32 11.14
N ALA A 260 0.21 -27.42 11.43
CA ALA A 260 0.96 -27.55 12.68
C ALA A 260 2.22 -26.66 12.60
N MET A 261 2.63 -26.09 13.74
CA MET A 261 3.92 -25.41 13.82
C MET A 261 5.04 -26.36 13.41
N SER A 262 5.05 -27.59 13.93
CA SER A 262 5.91 -28.68 13.50
C SER A 262 5.20 -30.03 13.71
N ALA A 263 5.71 -31.10 13.09
CA ALA A 263 5.16 -32.45 13.24
C ALA A 263 5.10 -32.91 14.71
N ASP A 264 6.06 -32.49 15.54
CA ASP A 264 6.15 -32.86 16.95
C ASP A 264 5.33 -31.95 17.88
N THR A 265 4.73 -30.88 17.35
CA THR A 265 3.94 -29.96 18.15
C THR A 265 2.48 -30.41 18.20
N ALA A 266 2.10 -31.05 19.31
CA ALA A 266 0.72 -31.51 19.52
C ALA A 266 -0.34 -30.39 19.50
N ARG A 267 0.05 -29.15 19.84
CA ARG A 267 -0.84 -27.98 19.86
C ARG A 267 -0.97 -27.37 18.46
N ARG A 268 -2.21 -27.19 17.98
CA ARG A 268 -2.52 -26.41 16.78
C ARG A 268 -2.84 -24.98 17.14
N MET A 269 -2.17 -24.03 16.51
CA MET A 269 -2.34 -22.60 16.74
C MET A 269 -2.85 -21.98 15.44
N PRO A 270 -4.11 -21.51 15.35
CA PRO A 270 -4.68 -21.07 14.07
C PRO A 270 -4.17 -19.68 13.62
N ASN A 271 -3.62 -18.88 14.54
CA ASN A 271 -3.32 -17.47 14.32
C ASN A 271 -1.96 -17.24 13.61
N PHE A 272 -1.45 -16.00 13.64
CA PHE A 272 -0.45 -15.51 12.70
C PHE A 272 0.99 -16.02 12.93
N SER A 273 1.49 -16.01 14.16
CA SER A 273 2.92 -16.29 14.43
C SER A 273 3.35 -17.73 14.10
N HIS A 274 2.63 -18.70 14.67
CA HIS A 274 2.98 -20.13 14.69
C HIS A 274 1.99 -21.02 13.91
N GLY A 275 1.21 -20.41 13.01
CA GLY A 275 -0.10 -20.97 12.66
C GLY A 275 -0.64 -20.68 11.28
N THR A 276 -1.86 -21.15 11.08
CA THR A 276 -2.58 -21.15 9.81
C THR A 276 -2.71 -19.77 9.17
N ALA A 277 -2.96 -18.72 9.95
CA ALA A 277 -3.04 -17.36 9.40
C ALA A 277 -1.69 -16.88 8.84
N GLY A 278 -0.57 -17.21 9.48
CA GLY A 278 0.77 -16.83 9.02
C GLY A 278 1.18 -17.56 7.75
N VAL A 279 0.95 -18.87 7.71
CA VAL A 279 1.18 -19.69 6.51
C VAL A 279 0.29 -19.22 5.36
N GLY A 280 -0.99 -18.99 5.63
CA GLY A 280 -1.94 -18.43 4.66
C GLY A 280 -1.51 -17.06 4.12
N HIS A 281 -0.95 -16.19 4.97
CA HIS A 281 -0.41 -14.90 4.56
C HIS A 281 0.75 -15.05 3.58
N PHE A 282 1.74 -15.88 3.90
CA PHE A 282 2.84 -16.17 2.97
C PHE A 282 2.35 -16.72 1.64
N LEU A 283 1.45 -17.72 1.65
CA LEU A 283 0.89 -18.31 0.43
C LEU A 283 0.12 -17.28 -0.40
N THR A 284 -0.54 -16.32 0.24
CA THR A 284 -1.22 -15.21 -0.44
C THR A 284 -0.22 -14.30 -1.15
N GLU A 285 0.84 -13.88 -0.46
CA GLU A 285 1.85 -13.01 -1.07
C GLU A 285 2.66 -13.74 -2.16
N LEU A 286 2.91 -15.03 -1.98
CA LEU A 286 3.53 -15.88 -3.00
C LEU A 286 2.64 -16.01 -4.24
N ALA A 287 1.33 -16.20 -4.06
CA ALA A 287 0.38 -16.22 -5.16
C ALA A 287 0.37 -14.90 -5.94
N ARG A 288 0.40 -13.76 -5.24
CA ARG A 288 0.49 -12.44 -5.89
C ARG A 288 1.79 -12.24 -6.65
N ALA A 289 2.91 -12.74 -6.11
CA ALA A 289 4.22 -12.62 -6.75
C ALA A 289 4.37 -13.52 -7.99
N THR A 290 3.70 -14.68 -8.01
CA THR A 290 3.89 -15.72 -9.03
C THR A 290 2.72 -15.87 -10.02
N GLY A 291 1.52 -15.41 -9.65
CA GLY A 291 0.27 -15.69 -10.37
C GLY A 291 -0.20 -17.14 -10.27
N ALA A 292 0.42 -17.98 -9.44
CA ALA A 292 0.11 -19.41 -9.38
C ALA A 292 -1.13 -19.72 -8.53
N GLU A 293 -2.20 -20.16 -9.19
CA GLU A 293 -3.51 -20.41 -8.58
C GLU A 293 -3.48 -21.41 -7.42
N ARG A 294 -2.58 -22.40 -7.44
CA ARG A 294 -2.49 -23.40 -6.35
C ARG A 294 -2.15 -22.78 -4.99
N PHE A 295 -1.32 -21.73 -4.96
CA PHE A 295 -1.01 -21.02 -3.72
C PHE A 295 -2.20 -20.19 -3.26
N LEU A 296 -2.90 -19.54 -4.20
CA LEU A 296 -4.11 -18.78 -3.89
C LEU A 296 -5.22 -19.70 -3.37
N ALA A 297 -5.39 -20.88 -3.95
CA ALA A 297 -6.35 -21.88 -3.50
C ALA A 297 -6.03 -22.40 -2.08
N ALA A 298 -4.77 -22.68 -1.78
CA ALA A 298 -4.34 -23.09 -0.45
C ALA A 298 -4.55 -21.96 0.58
N ALA A 299 -4.22 -20.72 0.23
CA ALA A 299 -4.50 -19.55 1.06
C ALA A 299 -6.00 -19.36 1.30
N ARG A 300 -6.85 -19.42 0.26
CA ARG A 300 -8.32 -19.40 0.41
C ARG A 300 -8.81 -20.48 1.38
N SER A 301 -8.25 -21.69 1.27
CA SER A 301 -8.59 -22.80 2.17
C SER A 301 -8.19 -22.55 3.63
N ALA A 302 -7.06 -21.87 3.87
CA ALA A 302 -6.69 -21.37 5.20
C ALA A 302 -7.72 -20.37 5.74
N GLY A 303 -8.19 -19.45 4.90
CA GLY A 303 -9.26 -18.49 5.21
C GLY A 303 -10.58 -19.19 5.59
N VAL A 304 -10.95 -20.25 4.86
CA VAL A 304 -12.13 -21.08 5.18
C VAL A 304 -12.00 -21.73 6.56
N TYR A 305 -10.84 -22.29 6.89
CA TYR A 305 -10.60 -22.87 8.20
C TYR A 305 -10.77 -21.83 9.31
N LEU A 306 -10.16 -20.65 9.17
CA LEU A 306 -10.28 -19.54 10.14
C LEU A 306 -11.73 -19.08 10.31
N ALA A 307 -12.48 -18.94 9.22
CA ALA A 307 -13.89 -18.59 9.26
C ALA A 307 -14.72 -19.63 10.03
N ALA A 308 -14.39 -20.91 9.89
CA ALA A 308 -15.09 -22.02 10.56
C ALA A 308 -14.81 -22.14 12.07
N ILE A 309 -13.75 -21.51 12.57
CA ILE A 309 -13.37 -21.52 13.99
C ILE A 309 -13.53 -20.17 14.68
N ALA A 310 -13.90 -19.12 13.95
CA ALA A 310 -14.14 -17.80 14.51
C ALA A 310 -15.37 -17.85 15.43
N ALA A 311 -15.15 -17.61 16.72
CA ALA A 311 -16.19 -17.56 17.74
C ALA A 311 -16.80 -16.14 17.81
N PRO A 312 -18.12 -15.98 18.00
CA PRO A 312 -18.74 -14.67 18.21
C PRO A 312 -18.14 -13.94 19.43
N ALA A 313 -17.92 -12.64 19.29
CA ALA A 313 -17.41 -11.77 20.36
C ALA A 313 -18.18 -10.43 20.35
N GLY A 314 -19.13 -10.26 21.26
CA GLY A 314 -20.06 -9.13 21.23
C GLY A 314 -21.14 -9.29 20.14
N VAL A 315 -21.77 -8.18 19.75
CA VAL A 315 -22.90 -8.19 18.78
C VAL A 315 -22.43 -8.44 17.35
N GLU A 316 -21.34 -7.79 16.94
CA GLU A 316 -20.85 -7.82 15.55
C GLU A 316 -19.46 -8.46 15.42
N GLY A 317 -18.76 -8.67 16.55
CA GLY A 317 -17.37 -9.12 16.55
C GLY A 317 -17.17 -10.63 16.46
N ALA A 318 -15.93 -11.02 16.20
CA ALA A 318 -15.46 -12.39 16.25
C ALA A 318 -14.05 -12.46 16.84
N LEU A 319 -13.68 -13.60 17.42
CA LEU A 319 -12.32 -13.90 17.85
C LEU A 319 -11.95 -15.33 17.47
N VAL A 320 -10.67 -15.59 17.27
CA VAL A 320 -10.12 -16.92 17.02
C VAL A 320 -9.34 -17.37 18.24
N PHE A 321 -9.62 -18.58 18.72
CA PHE A 321 -9.00 -19.12 19.93
C PHE A 321 -7.48 -19.26 19.78
N HIS A 322 -6.76 -19.38 20.89
CA HIS A 322 -5.31 -19.41 20.92
C HIS A 322 -4.74 -20.70 20.34
N HIS A 323 -5.23 -21.86 20.81
CA HIS A 323 -4.78 -23.17 20.35
C HIS A 323 -5.78 -24.28 20.64
N VAL A 324 -5.59 -25.45 20.02
CA VAL A 324 -6.23 -26.72 20.41
C VAL A 324 -5.19 -27.84 20.60
N PRO A 325 -5.45 -28.82 21.49
CA PRO A 325 -6.54 -28.83 22.48
C PRO A 325 -6.27 -27.85 23.64
N GLU A 326 -7.28 -27.60 24.48
CA GLU A 326 -7.22 -26.89 25.78
C GLU A 326 -7.13 -25.35 25.75
N GLY A 327 -7.09 -24.75 24.55
CA GLY A 327 -6.98 -23.31 24.35
C GLY A 327 -8.20 -22.66 23.70
N GLU A 328 -9.30 -23.41 23.53
CA GLU A 328 -10.51 -23.00 22.81
C GLU A 328 -11.21 -21.79 23.44
N GLU A 329 -11.11 -21.65 24.77
CA GLU A 329 -11.72 -20.56 25.54
C GLU A 329 -10.77 -19.36 25.77
N LEU A 330 -9.55 -19.42 25.21
CA LEU A 330 -8.53 -18.39 25.38
C LEU A 330 -8.34 -17.61 24.07
N PHE A 331 -8.65 -16.31 24.09
CA PHE A 331 -8.52 -15.44 22.91
C PHE A 331 -7.47 -14.37 23.14
N TYR A 332 -6.32 -14.47 22.46
CA TYR A 332 -5.33 -13.39 22.47
C TYR A 332 -5.76 -12.27 21.53
N LEU A 333 -5.28 -11.05 21.81
CA LEU A 333 -5.65 -9.87 21.02
C LEU A 333 -4.51 -9.32 20.14
N GLY A 334 -3.27 -9.71 20.43
CA GLY A 334 -2.06 -9.19 19.78
C GLY A 334 -1.78 -9.73 18.37
N TRP A 335 -0.59 -9.41 17.86
CA TRP A 335 -0.11 -9.84 16.55
C TRP A 335 0.10 -11.35 16.47
N CYS A 336 0.68 -11.99 17.48
CA CYS A 336 1.09 -13.39 17.37
C CYS A 336 -0.08 -14.39 17.32
N HIS A 337 -1.03 -14.26 18.25
CA HIS A 337 -2.14 -15.20 18.43
C HIS A 337 -3.52 -14.53 18.47
N GLY A 338 -3.66 -13.34 17.89
CA GLY A 338 -4.91 -12.58 17.96
C GLY A 338 -5.32 -11.89 16.65
N PRO A 339 -6.43 -11.13 16.70
CA PRO A 339 -6.99 -10.37 15.57
C PRO A 339 -5.99 -9.50 14.84
N ALA A 340 -5.08 -8.82 15.55
CA ALA A 340 -4.12 -7.90 14.93
C ALA A 340 -3.14 -8.58 13.97
N GLY A 341 -2.92 -9.89 14.11
CA GLY A 341 -2.19 -10.71 13.14
C GLY A 341 -3.11 -11.41 12.15
N THR A 342 -4.14 -12.09 12.64
CA THR A 342 -5.03 -12.90 11.80
C THR A 342 -5.76 -12.06 10.74
N ALA A 343 -6.14 -10.83 11.07
CA ALA A 343 -6.74 -9.92 10.10
C ALA A 343 -5.75 -9.46 9.01
N ARG A 344 -4.43 -9.46 9.25
CA ARG A 344 -3.43 -9.14 8.21
C ARG A 344 -3.51 -10.10 7.03
N PHE A 345 -3.62 -11.38 7.33
CA PHE A 345 -3.81 -12.42 6.33
C PHE A 345 -5.09 -12.19 5.54
N LEU A 346 -6.22 -11.98 6.22
CA LEU A 346 -7.52 -11.83 5.57
C LEU A 346 -7.58 -10.62 4.65
N LEU A 347 -6.98 -9.50 5.04
CA LEU A 347 -6.86 -8.30 4.19
C LEU A 347 -5.96 -8.55 2.97
N ALA A 348 -4.86 -9.27 3.16
CA ALA A 348 -4.00 -9.68 2.04
C ALA A 348 -4.77 -10.60 1.07
N LEU A 349 -5.60 -11.51 1.61
CA LEU A 349 -6.39 -12.46 0.86
C LEU A 349 -7.49 -11.76 0.06
N GLU A 350 -8.27 -10.86 0.68
CA GLU A 350 -9.25 -10.01 -0.01
C GLU A 350 -8.64 -9.31 -1.22
N ARG A 351 -7.46 -8.71 -1.03
CA ARG A 351 -6.74 -8.02 -2.11
C ARG A 351 -6.31 -8.97 -3.22
N ALA A 352 -5.89 -10.18 -2.88
CA ALA A 352 -5.43 -11.17 -3.86
C ALA A 352 -6.61 -11.77 -4.64
N THR A 353 -7.79 -11.88 -4.04
CA THR A 353 -8.95 -12.57 -4.63
C THR A 353 -10.03 -11.63 -5.18
N GLY A 354 -10.12 -10.40 -4.68
CA GLY A 354 -11.25 -9.49 -4.90
C GLY A 354 -12.53 -9.90 -4.16
N GLU A 355 -12.44 -10.81 -3.18
CA GLU A 355 -13.59 -11.38 -2.47
C GLU A 355 -13.83 -10.64 -1.14
N PRO A 356 -14.88 -9.81 -1.03
CA PRO A 356 -15.10 -8.91 0.11
C PRO A 356 -15.42 -9.64 1.42
N GLU A 357 -15.80 -10.92 1.37
CA GLU A 357 -16.02 -11.74 2.57
C GLU A 357 -14.80 -11.84 3.48
N TRP A 358 -13.58 -11.80 2.92
CA TRP A 358 -12.35 -11.85 3.71
C TRP A 358 -12.13 -10.54 4.47
N GLY A 359 -12.38 -9.40 3.83
CA GLY A 359 -12.40 -8.09 4.46
C GLY A 359 -13.45 -7.99 5.55
N ALA A 360 -14.67 -8.50 5.29
CA ALA A 360 -15.73 -8.55 6.28
C ALA A 360 -15.36 -9.40 7.50
N LEU A 361 -14.69 -10.55 7.32
CA LEU A 361 -14.19 -11.34 8.44
C LEU A 361 -13.08 -10.60 9.21
N ALA A 362 -12.17 -9.93 8.50
CA ALA A 362 -11.13 -9.10 9.13
C ALA A 362 -11.76 -8.00 10.00
N ASP A 363 -12.78 -7.30 9.50
CA ASP A 363 -13.48 -6.25 10.23
C ASP A 363 -14.24 -6.80 11.44
N ARG A 364 -14.83 -8.00 11.35
CA ARG A 364 -15.40 -8.69 12.53
C ARG A 364 -14.35 -9.02 13.59
N LEU A 365 -13.14 -9.43 13.19
CA LEU A 365 -12.05 -9.66 14.15
C LEU A 365 -11.64 -8.36 14.85
N VAL A 366 -11.63 -7.23 14.14
CA VAL A 366 -11.38 -5.91 14.74
C VAL A 366 -12.50 -5.47 15.66
N ALA A 367 -13.76 -5.71 15.29
CA ALA A 367 -14.91 -5.45 16.16
C ALA A 367 -14.84 -6.29 17.45
N GLY A 368 -14.37 -7.54 17.37
CA GLY A 368 -14.11 -8.38 18.55
C GLY A 368 -13.00 -7.81 19.45
N LEU A 369 -11.96 -7.25 18.85
CA LEU A 369 -10.89 -6.55 19.55
C LEU A 369 -11.41 -5.28 20.26
N ALA A 370 -12.25 -4.48 19.61
CA ALA A 370 -12.88 -3.32 20.22
C ALA A 370 -13.85 -3.70 21.36
N ALA A 371 -14.66 -4.75 21.17
CA ALA A 371 -15.59 -5.27 22.17
C ALA A 371 -14.89 -5.85 23.41
N SER A 372 -13.60 -6.16 23.32
CA SER A 372 -12.80 -6.64 24.44
C SER A 372 -12.50 -5.57 25.50
N GLY A 373 -12.77 -4.29 25.21
CA GLY A 373 -12.64 -3.18 26.16
C GLY A 373 -11.20 -2.70 26.40
N ILE A 374 -10.22 -3.13 25.59
CA ILE A 374 -8.83 -2.68 25.70
C ILE A 374 -8.68 -1.19 25.34
N PRO A 375 -7.69 -0.46 25.91
CA PRO A 375 -6.77 -0.91 26.96
C PRO A 375 -7.35 -0.91 28.38
N GLY A 376 -8.55 -0.36 28.59
CA GLY A 376 -9.15 -0.21 29.93
C GLY A 376 -9.46 -1.52 30.65
N ALA A 377 -9.89 -2.54 29.89
CA ALA A 377 -10.04 -3.91 30.35
C ALA A 377 -8.76 -4.72 30.10
N ARG A 378 -8.47 -5.68 30.98
CA ARG A 378 -7.36 -6.64 30.84
C ARG A 378 -7.90 -8.06 30.73
N PRO A 379 -8.53 -8.42 29.60
CA PRO A 379 -9.00 -9.78 29.40
C PRO A 379 -7.83 -10.77 29.45
N PRO A 380 -8.08 -12.07 29.69
CA PRO A 380 -7.02 -13.07 29.80
C PRO A 380 -6.00 -13.04 28.65
N GLY A 381 -6.41 -12.73 27.42
CA GLY A 381 -5.52 -12.65 26.27
C GLY A 381 -4.89 -11.28 25.97
N PHE A 382 -5.00 -10.32 26.89
CA PHE A 382 -4.32 -9.03 26.80
C PHE A 382 -3.89 -8.57 28.21
N TRP A 383 -2.65 -8.87 28.55
CA TRP A 383 -2.09 -8.67 29.89
C TRP A 383 -1.16 -7.45 29.94
N ASN A 384 -0.37 -7.30 30.99
CA ASN A 384 0.58 -6.21 31.14
C ASN A 384 1.72 -6.30 30.11
N ASN A 385 1.44 -5.94 28.85
CA ASN A 385 2.36 -5.98 27.72
C ASN A 385 2.05 -4.79 26.77
N VAL A 386 3.10 -4.04 26.38
CA VAL A 386 3.03 -2.89 25.45
C VAL A 386 3.64 -3.20 24.08
N GLY A 387 4.33 -4.34 23.93
CA GLY A 387 5.20 -4.65 22.81
C GLY A 387 4.44 -4.96 21.51
N GLN A 388 5.22 -5.20 20.46
CA GLN A 388 4.70 -5.48 19.11
C GLN A 388 4.02 -6.84 18.99
N CYS A 389 4.50 -7.85 19.71
CA CYS A 389 4.00 -9.22 19.56
C CYS A 389 2.62 -9.42 20.22
N CYS A 390 2.49 -9.05 21.50
CA CYS A 390 1.29 -9.34 22.30
C CYS A 390 0.57 -8.09 22.82
N GLY A 391 1.15 -6.91 22.67
CA GLY A 391 0.76 -5.70 23.39
C GLY A 391 0.20 -4.57 22.54
N ASN A 392 0.05 -3.41 23.16
CA ASN A 392 -0.56 -2.21 22.58
C ASN A 392 0.07 -1.81 21.24
N ALA A 393 1.40 -1.81 21.12
CA ALA A 393 2.09 -1.32 19.93
C ALA A 393 1.67 -2.09 18.66
N GLY A 394 1.66 -3.43 18.73
CA GLY A 394 1.30 -4.25 17.56
C GLY A 394 -0.15 -4.11 17.14
N VAL A 395 -1.05 -4.01 18.13
CA VAL A 395 -2.49 -3.80 17.87
C VAL A 395 -2.72 -2.42 17.27
N ALA A 396 -2.17 -1.37 17.88
CA ALA A 396 -2.32 0.00 17.40
C ALA A 396 -1.70 0.18 16.01
N GLN A 397 -0.51 -0.39 15.76
CA GLN A 397 0.13 -0.38 14.45
C GLN A 397 -0.78 -1.01 13.38
N PHE A 398 -1.35 -2.17 13.67
CA PHE A 398 -2.27 -2.83 12.75
C PHE A 398 -3.53 -1.99 12.48
N LEU A 399 -4.14 -1.39 13.51
CA LEU A 399 -5.32 -0.54 13.34
C LEU A 399 -5.03 0.67 12.45
N LEU A 400 -3.90 1.34 12.67
CA LEU A 400 -3.47 2.46 11.82
C LEU A 400 -3.19 1.99 10.39
N ALA A 401 -2.55 0.83 10.21
CA ALA A 401 -2.31 0.23 8.91
C ALA A 401 -3.64 -0.05 8.17
N ARG A 402 -4.62 -0.68 8.83
CA ARG A 402 -5.96 -0.94 8.28
C ARG A 402 -6.66 0.36 7.88
N SER A 403 -6.61 1.38 8.73
CA SER A 403 -7.24 2.68 8.45
C SER A 403 -6.63 3.43 7.27
N ARG A 404 -5.38 3.13 6.87
CA ARG A 404 -4.80 3.64 5.62
C ARG A 404 -5.37 2.93 4.38
N LEU A 405 -5.64 1.64 4.50
CA LEU A 405 -6.18 0.83 3.41
C LEU A 405 -7.64 1.15 3.13
N ALA A 406 -8.46 1.21 4.18
CA ALA A 406 -9.80 1.77 4.11
C ALA A 406 -10.14 2.41 5.46
N PRO A 407 -10.59 3.68 5.50
CA PRO A 407 -11.06 4.28 6.73
C PRO A 407 -12.24 3.50 7.32
N VAL A 408 -12.09 3.05 8.56
CA VAL A 408 -13.17 2.40 9.33
C VAL A 408 -13.37 3.18 10.61
N GLU A 409 -14.64 3.43 10.95
CA GLU A 409 -15.02 4.19 12.14
C GLU A 409 -14.48 3.52 13.42
N GLY A 410 -14.00 4.32 14.37
CA GLY A 410 -13.50 3.83 15.66
C GLY A 410 -12.08 3.22 15.65
N HIS A 411 -11.55 2.74 14.52
CA HIS A 411 -10.21 2.12 14.48
C HIS A 411 -9.10 3.09 14.93
N VAL A 412 -9.10 4.30 14.39
CA VAL A 412 -8.11 5.33 14.74
C VAL A 412 -8.26 5.76 16.19
N ALA A 413 -9.50 5.88 16.69
CA ALA A 413 -9.76 6.24 18.08
C ALA A 413 -9.22 5.15 19.05
N LEU A 414 -9.43 3.87 18.72
CA LEU A 414 -8.89 2.77 19.51
C LEU A 414 -7.36 2.71 19.45
N ALA A 415 -6.76 2.90 18.27
CA ALA A 415 -5.31 2.98 18.13
C ALA A 415 -4.72 4.11 18.97
N ARG A 416 -5.37 5.29 19.01
CA ARG A 416 -4.97 6.42 19.86
C ARG A 416 -5.08 6.09 21.34
N SER A 417 -6.18 5.49 21.79
CA SER A 417 -6.34 5.06 23.18
C SER A 417 -5.25 4.06 23.61
N LEU A 418 -4.93 3.08 22.76
CA LEU A 418 -3.83 2.15 22.99
C LEU A 418 -2.46 2.84 23.05
N THR A 419 -2.26 3.88 22.23
CA THR A 419 -1.04 4.71 22.22
C THR A 419 -0.93 5.51 23.52
N GLU A 420 -2.01 6.13 23.97
CA GLU A 420 -2.06 6.90 25.21
C GLU A 420 -1.77 6.02 26.44
N ASP A 421 -2.41 4.85 26.53
CA ASP A 421 -2.14 3.88 27.59
C ASP A 421 -0.68 3.37 27.53
N LEU A 422 -0.15 3.11 26.34
CA LEU A 422 1.25 2.73 26.15
C LEU A 422 2.20 3.83 26.68
N LEU A 423 1.94 5.10 26.34
CA LEU A 423 2.76 6.23 26.78
C LEU A 423 2.67 6.45 28.29
N ALA A 424 1.49 6.25 28.89
CA ALA A 424 1.26 6.38 30.33
C ALA A 424 1.98 5.30 31.15
N ARG A 425 2.15 4.09 30.60
CA ARG A 425 2.89 2.99 31.25
C ARG A 425 4.40 3.08 31.09
N GLY A 426 4.90 4.04 30.31
CA GLY A 426 6.33 4.24 30.11
C GLY A 426 7.02 4.84 31.33
N THR A 427 8.20 4.32 31.68
CA THR A 427 9.08 4.95 32.66
C THR A 427 9.92 6.00 31.96
N ARG A 428 9.71 7.27 32.34
CA ARG A 428 10.43 8.44 31.81
C ARG A 428 11.36 9.00 32.88
N ASP A 429 12.65 9.05 32.57
CA ASP A 429 13.67 9.68 33.43
C ASP A 429 14.76 10.34 32.57
N ALA A 430 15.86 10.78 33.21
CA ALA A 430 16.97 11.43 32.52
C ALA A 430 17.63 10.53 31.45
N ALA A 431 17.52 9.21 31.57
CA ALA A 431 18.06 8.28 30.58
C ALA A 431 17.16 8.16 29.34
N GLY A 432 15.88 8.51 29.43
CA GLY A 432 14.93 8.49 28.32
C GLY A 432 13.65 7.73 28.67
N LEU A 433 13.05 7.07 27.67
CA LEU A 433 11.78 6.35 27.80
C LEU A 433 11.94 4.85 27.57
N ARG A 434 11.43 4.05 28.51
CA ARG A 434 11.44 2.58 28.47
C ARG A 434 10.18 1.97 29.06
N TRP A 435 10.01 0.67 28.88
CA TRP A 435 8.92 -0.10 29.47
C TRP A 435 9.43 -1.34 30.17
N THR A 436 8.83 -1.64 31.32
CA THR A 436 9.05 -2.88 32.08
C THR A 436 7.72 -3.60 32.18
N HIS A 437 7.60 -4.73 31.51
CA HIS A 437 6.31 -5.41 31.32
C HIS A 437 6.46 -6.93 31.31
N ALA A 438 5.35 -7.67 31.35
CA ALA A 438 5.36 -9.12 31.39
C ALA A 438 5.27 -9.69 29.97
N GLU A 439 6.33 -10.36 29.52
CA GLU A 439 6.33 -11.08 28.23
C GLU A 439 5.34 -12.23 28.25
N HIS A 440 5.35 -13.04 29.31
CA HIS A 440 4.56 -14.25 29.41
C HIS A 440 3.28 -14.04 30.22
N ARG A 441 2.12 -14.28 29.60
CA ARG A 441 0.81 -14.25 30.27
C ARG A 441 0.75 -15.11 31.54
N VAL A 442 1.34 -16.29 31.50
CA VAL A 442 1.28 -17.28 32.59
C VAL A 442 2.31 -17.02 33.70
N ARG A 443 3.20 -16.03 33.51
CA ARG A 443 4.19 -15.58 34.51
C ARG A 443 4.16 -14.05 34.60
N PRO A 444 3.01 -13.44 34.97
CA PRO A 444 2.86 -11.99 34.98
C PRO A 444 3.78 -11.26 35.97
N GLU A 445 4.30 -11.98 36.97
CA GLU A 445 5.31 -11.53 37.92
C GLU A 445 6.69 -11.30 37.30
N LEU A 446 7.01 -12.01 36.21
CA LEU A 446 8.28 -11.86 35.50
C LEU A 446 8.20 -10.68 34.54
N ARG A 447 8.54 -9.50 35.08
CA ARG A 447 8.61 -8.26 34.32
C ARG A 447 10.05 -7.94 33.96
N THR A 448 10.28 -7.62 32.70
CA THR A 448 11.61 -7.41 32.14
C THR A 448 11.65 -6.11 31.35
N THR A 449 12.81 -5.48 31.32
CA THR A 449 13.07 -4.29 30.50
C THR A 449 13.89 -4.72 29.30
N GLN A 450 13.28 -4.73 28.12
CA GLN A 450 13.89 -5.26 26.89
C GLN A 450 14.18 -4.16 25.87
N THR A 451 15.18 -4.38 25.03
CA THR A 451 15.61 -3.39 24.02
C THR A 451 15.09 -3.69 22.61
N GLY A 452 14.92 -4.96 22.26
CA GLY A 452 14.61 -5.43 20.89
C GLY A 452 13.23 -5.09 20.32
N LEU A 453 12.87 -5.75 19.21
CA LEU A 453 11.67 -5.43 18.42
C LEU A 453 10.36 -5.89 19.06
N MET A 454 10.21 -7.19 19.32
CA MET A 454 8.88 -7.77 19.54
C MET A 454 8.30 -7.46 20.93
N GLN A 455 9.18 -7.25 21.91
CA GLN A 455 8.81 -6.95 23.29
C GLN A 455 9.52 -5.69 23.81
N GLY A 456 10.59 -5.23 23.17
CA GLY A 456 11.44 -4.17 23.71
C GLY A 456 11.08 -2.76 23.26
N ALA A 457 11.86 -1.81 23.79
CA ALA A 457 11.69 -0.39 23.52
C ALA A 457 11.86 -0.03 22.04
N ALA A 458 12.72 -0.71 21.27
CA ALA A 458 12.92 -0.41 19.85
C ALA A 458 11.64 -0.64 19.04
N GLY A 459 10.91 -1.74 19.26
CA GLY A 459 9.66 -1.97 18.53
C GLY A 459 8.56 -1.00 18.93
N VAL A 460 8.48 -0.63 20.21
CA VAL A 460 7.57 0.43 20.65
C VAL A 460 7.95 1.77 20.01
N GLY A 461 9.23 2.10 19.95
CA GLY A 461 9.75 3.29 19.27
C GLY A 461 9.41 3.31 17.77
N LEU A 462 9.53 2.17 17.10
CA LEU A 462 9.19 2.02 15.69
C LEU A 462 7.69 2.24 15.44
N PHE A 463 6.83 1.70 16.32
CA PHE A 463 5.41 2.01 16.30
C PHE A 463 5.14 3.52 16.52
N LEU A 464 5.83 4.18 17.44
CA LEU A 464 5.65 5.62 17.68
C LEU A 464 6.04 6.46 16.44
N LEU A 465 7.07 6.05 15.70
CA LEU A 465 7.43 6.68 14.42
C LEU A 465 6.35 6.46 13.36
N TRP A 466 5.78 5.26 13.28
CA TRP A 466 4.66 4.96 12.40
C TRP A 466 3.40 5.77 12.72
N ALA A 467 3.08 5.92 14.00
CA ALA A 467 1.97 6.74 14.47
C ALA A 467 2.21 8.22 14.10
N ALA A 468 3.42 8.74 14.33
CA ALA A 468 3.79 10.09 13.93
C ALA A 468 3.69 10.29 12.40
N ALA A 469 4.10 9.31 11.59
CA ALA A 469 3.95 9.35 10.14
C ALA A 469 2.47 9.33 9.72
N TYR A 470 1.63 8.55 10.41
CA TYR A 470 0.19 8.50 10.19
C TYR A 470 -0.48 9.86 10.41
N ASP A 471 -0.20 10.53 11.52
CA ASP A 471 -0.79 11.84 11.81
C ASP A 471 -0.37 12.92 10.79
N ARG A 472 0.82 12.77 10.17
CA ARG A 472 1.29 13.64 9.07
C ARG A 472 0.77 13.24 7.68
N GLY A 473 0.01 12.15 7.57
CA GLY A 473 -0.43 11.63 6.27
C GLY A 473 0.70 11.05 5.39
N ALA A 474 1.87 10.81 5.97
CA ALA A 474 3.04 10.21 5.30
C ALA A 474 3.03 8.69 5.47
N PRO A 475 3.58 7.88 4.55
CA PRO A 475 3.74 6.43 4.76
C PRO A 475 4.81 6.12 5.84
N PRO A 476 4.82 4.91 6.43
CA PRO A 476 5.96 4.46 7.23
C PRO A 476 7.20 4.33 6.35
N ASN A 477 8.39 4.60 6.89
CA ASN A 477 9.62 4.50 6.10
C ASN A 477 10.08 3.06 5.87
N ILE A 478 9.96 2.22 6.91
CA ILE A 478 10.30 0.80 6.87
C ILE A 478 9.02 -0.01 6.98
N VAL A 479 8.81 -0.96 6.07
CA VAL A 479 7.67 -1.90 6.08
C VAL A 479 8.18 -3.32 6.18
N PHE A 480 7.68 -4.04 7.18
CA PHE A 480 8.06 -5.42 7.47
C PHE A 480 7.53 -6.40 6.42
N PRO A 481 8.20 -7.55 6.20
CA PRO A 481 7.77 -8.53 5.19
C PRO A 481 6.37 -9.13 5.44
N ASP A 482 5.84 -9.02 6.65
CA ASP A 482 4.57 -9.60 7.10
C ASP A 482 3.50 -8.54 7.42
N ASP A 483 3.69 -7.31 6.95
CA ASP A 483 2.74 -6.22 7.13
C ASP A 483 1.67 -6.24 6.01
N PRO A 484 0.38 -6.01 6.33
CA PRO A 484 -0.68 -6.03 5.32
C PRO A 484 -0.64 -4.82 4.37
N LEU A 485 0.10 -3.75 4.69
CA LEU A 485 0.19 -2.55 3.86
C LEU A 485 0.85 -2.84 2.50
N PRO A 486 0.13 -2.66 1.37
CA PRO A 486 0.73 -2.77 0.04
C PRO A 486 1.74 -1.65 -0.18
N GLY A 487 2.92 -1.99 -0.72
CA GLY A 487 3.74 -1.04 -1.47
C GLY A 487 4.13 0.26 -0.73
N LEU A 488 4.36 0.20 0.59
CA LEU A 488 4.82 1.36 1.38
C LEU A 488 6.29 1.29 1.79
N ALA A 489 6.99 0.18 1.55
CA ALA A 489 8.46 0.25 1.51
C ALA A 489 8.81 1.03 0.25
N ARG A 490 9.51 2.17 0.38
CA ARG A 490 10.13 2.87 -0.75
C ARG A 490 10.89 1.83 -1.57
N GLU A 491 10.31 1.40 -2.68
CA GLU A 491 11.01 0.52 -3.62
C GLU A 491 12.17 1.33 -4.20
N ALA A 492 13.24 0.69 -4.69
CA ALA A 492 14.23 1.40 -5.52
C ALA A 492 13.57 2.06 -6.77
N HIS A 493 12.30 1.71 -7.03
CA HIS A 493 11.41 2.22 -8.06
C HIS A 493 10.46 3.35 -7.58
N ASP A 494 10.45 3.68 -6.28
CA ASP A 494 9.79 4.87 -5.71
C ASP A 494 10.74 6.08 -5.62
N VAL A 495 11.98 5.92 -6.11
CA VAL A 495 12.94 7.01 -6.25
C VAL A 495 12.38 7.98 -7.28
N ARG A 496 12.21 9.24 -6.88
CA ARG A 496 11.76 10.32 -7.76
C ARG A 496 12.95 11.17 -8.18
N VAL A 497 12.77 12.03 -9.19
CA VAL A 497 13.87 12.86 -9.71
C VAL A 497 14.49 13.73 -8.61
N ARG A 498 13.69 14.20 -7.65
CA ARG A 498 14.17 14.97 -6.48
C ARG A 498 14.98 14.15 -5.50
N ASP A 499 14.68 12.87 -5.34
CA ASP A 499 15.47 11.97 -4.48
C ASP A 499 16.89 11.73 -5.05
N LEU A 500 17.10 12.03 -6.35
CA LEU A 500 18.40 12.04 -7.00
C LEU A 500 19.17 13.37 -6.83
N GLY A 501 18.63 14.31 -6.03
CA GLY A 501 19.21 15.65 -5.85
C GLY A 501 18.93 16.61 -7.00
N VAL A 502 18.06 16.26 -7.94
CA VAL A 502 17.68 17.12 -9.07
C VAL A 502 16.41 17.89 -8.72
N VAL A 503 16.56 19.19 -8.52
CA VAL A 503 15.44 20.10 -8.21
C VAL A 503 15.06 20.86 -9.47
N ILE A 504 13.81 20.68 -9.91
CA ILE A 504 13.27 21.38 -11.08
C ILE A 504 12.58 22.67 -10.63
N GLY A 505 13.06 23.81 -11.14
CA GLY A 505 12.48 25.11 -10.87
C GLY A 505 12.66 25.60 -9.42
N GLU A 506 11.93 26.65 -9.06
CA GLU A 506 12.11 27.38 -7.79
C GLU A 506 10.91 27.26 -6.85
N LEU A 507 9.76 26.80 -7.34
CA LEU A 507 8.54 26.76 -6.56
C LEU A 507 8.49 25.53 -5.63
N PRO A 508 7.94 25.67 -4.41
CA PRO A 508 7.77 24.53 -3.51
C PRO A 508 6.75 23.54 -4.08
N THR A 509 6.95 22.25 -3.82
CA THR A 509 5.97 21.20 -4.17
C THR A 509 4.84 21.14 -3.15
N GLY A 510 3.73 20.50 -3.52
CA GLY A 510 2.80 19.98 -2.52
C GLY A 510 3.40 18.80 -1.73
N PRO A 511 2.72 18.34 -0.66
CA PRO A 511 3.25 17.34 0.26
C PRO A 511 3.55 15.98 -0.39
N ARG A 512 2.81 15.60 -1.43
CA ARG A 512 3.04 14.35 -2.18
C ARG A 512 3.84 14.58 -3.46
N ASN A 513 4.01 15.85 -3.85
CA ASN A 513 4.53 16.25 -5.14
C ASN A 513 3.82 15.46 -6.26
N ALA A 514 2.49 15.51 -6.29
CA ALA A 514 1.66 14.75 -7.21
C ALA A 514 0.38 15.52 -7.54
N ILE A 515 -0.30 15.15 -8.63
CA ILE A 515 -1.57 15.78 -9.03
C ILE A 515 -2.64 15.72 -7.93
N THR A 516 -2.57 14.71 -7.06
CA THR A 516 -3.47 14.49 -5.93
C THR A 516 -3.22 15.43 -4.74
N ASP A 517 -2.20 16.30 -4.79
CA ASP A 517 -2.07 17.43 -3.86
C ASP A 517 -3.20 18.46 -4.07
N VAL A 518 -3.79 18.50 -5.26
CA VAL A 518 -5.01 19.28 -5.53
C VAL A 518 -6.22 18.52 -4.98
N ALA A 519 -6.79 18.97 -3.87
CA ALA A 519 -7.98 18.33 -3.32
C ALA A 519 -9.25 18.62 -4.18
N PRO A 520 -10.17 17.66 -4.36
CA PRO A 520 -10.16 16.27 -3.91
C PRO A 520 -9.75 15.27 -5.01
N VAL A 521 -8.79 15.61 -5.87
CA VAL A 521 -8.40 14.75 -7.01
C VAL A 521 -7.89 13.38 -6.55
N ALA A 522 -8.30 12.33 -7.27
CA ALA A 522 -7.80 10.96 -7.09
C ALA A 522 -7.33 10.35 -8.42
N VAL A 523 -6.38 9.41 -8.33
CA VAL A 523 -5.82 8.68 -9.48
C VAL A 523 -5.86 7.19 -9.19
N GLY A 524 -6.21 6.38 -10.19
CA GLY A 524 -6.15 4.92 -10.11
C GLY A 524 -5.64 4.30 -11.40
N HIS A 525 -5.04 3.10 -11.28
CA HIS A 525 -4.39 2.40 -12.38
C HIS A 525 -4.87 0.95 -12.47
N ALA A 526 -4.99 0.44 -13.70
CA ALA A 526 -5.02 -0.98 -13.99
C ALA A 526 -3.89 -1.30 -14.96
N THR A 527 -2.89 -2.03 -14.48
CA THR A 527 -1.69 -2.42 -15.22
C THR A 527 -1.88 -3.81 -15.83
N ILE A 528 -1.65 -3.94 -17.14
CA ILE A 528 -1.69 -5.21 -17.86
C ILE A 528 -0.26 -5.51 -18.33
N ASP A 529 0.38 -6.43 -17.61
CA ASP A 529 1.71 -6.95 -17.93
C ASP A 529 1.69 -8.47 -17.76
N ASP A 530 1.54 -9.19 -18.87
CA ASP A 530 1.53 -10.65 -18.90
C ASP A 530 2.93 -11.25 -18.95
N ARG A 531 3.98 -10.42 -18.91
CA ARG A 531 5.39 -10.78 -19.17
C ARG A 531 5.64 -11.45 -20.53
N GLY A 532 4.64 -11.47 -21.41
CA GLY A 532 4.66 -11.85 -22.82
C GLY A 532 4.47 -10.64 -23.74
N ASP A 533 3.39 -10.61 -24.51
CA ASP A 533 3.14 -9.60 -25.54
C ASP A 533 2.31 -8.39 -25.06
N ALA A 534 1.64 -8.47 -23.90
CA ALA A 534 0.80 -7.38 -23.40
C ALA A 534 1.56 -6.46 -22.43
N ARG A 535 1.73 -5.19 -22.80
CA ARG A 535 2.35 -4.13 -21.95
C ARG A 535 1.51 -2.86 -22.00
N THR A 536 0.35 -2.85 -21.38
CA THR A 536 -0.60 -1.74 -21.52
C THR A 536 -1.45 -1.56 -20.26
N GLY A 537 -2.49 -0.74 -20.33
CA GLY A 537 -3.42 -0.58 -19.22
C GLY A 537 -4.31 0.65 -19.32
N VAL A 538 -4.87 1.01 -18.17
CA VAL A 538 -5.78 2.15 -18.01
C VAL A 538 -5.35 2.99 -16.82
N THR A 539 -5.50 4.30 -16.91
CA THR A 539 -5.34 5.23 -15.78
C THR A 539 -6.55 6.14 -15.72
N VAL A 540 -7.17 6.28 -14.55
CA VAL A 540 -8.35 7.11 -14.34
C VAL A 540 -7.99 8.25 -13.39
N VAL A 541 -8.36 9.48 -13.77
CA VAL A 541 -8.22 10.69 -12.95
C VAL A 541 -9.61 11.21 -12.62
N ILE A 542 -9.95 11.23 -11.33
CA ILE A 542 -11.26 11.67 -10.83
C ILE A 542 -11.11 13.10 -10.28
N PRO A 543 -11.72 14.13 -10.90
CA PRO A 543 -11.57 15.52 -10.48
C PRO A 543 -12.09 15.79 -9.07
N ARG A 544 -13.19 15.13 -8.69
CA ARG A 544 -13.81 15.25 -7.36
C ARG A 544 -14.09 13.87 -6.78
N PHE A 545 -13.10 13.28 -6.11
CA PHE A 545 -13.23 11.93 -5.56
C PHE A 545 -14.31 11.84 -4.48
N GLY A 546 -15.10 10.77 -4.53
CA GLY A 546 -16.26 10.56 -3.65
C GLY A 546 -17.55 11.27 -4.09
N GLU A 547 -17.50 12.04 -5.18
CA GLU A 547 -18.67 12.76 -5.72
C GLU A 547 -19.02 12.27 -7.13
N ASN A 548 -20.28 12.42 -7.53
CA ASN A 548 -20.71 12.18 -8.90
C ASN A 548 -20.35 13.38 -9.78
N THR A 549 -19.32 13.23 -10.63
CA THR A 549 -18.80 14.31 -11.50
C THR A 549 -19.85 14.85 -12.47
N TYR A 550 -20.85 14.04 -12.87
CA TYR A 550 -21.91 14.51 -13.75
C TYR A 550 -22.82 15.53 -13.04
N LEU A 551 -23.17 15.25 -11.79
CA LEU A 551 -23.98 16.13 -10.96
C LEU A 551 -23.19 17.36 -10.48
N ARG A 552 -21.89 17.20 -10.28
CA ARG A 552 -20.99 18.25 -9.79
C ARG A 552 -19.81 18.43 -10.74
N LYS A 553 -20.10 19.03 -11.90
CA LYS A 553 -19.13 19.25 -12.97
C LYS A 553 -18.10 20.31 -12.57
N VAL A 554 -16.90 20.23 -13.15
CA VAL A 554 -15.82 21.18 -12.88
C VAL A 554 -15.47 22.02 -14.11
N PRO A 555 -15.10 23.31 -13.97
CA PRO A 555 -14.56 24.08 -15.07
C PRO A 555 -13.32 23.42 -15.66
N ALA A 556 -13.24 23.36 -16.98
CA ALA A 556 -12.18 22.68 -17.69
C ALA A 556 -11.86 23.30 -19.05
N ALA A 557 -10.72 22.91 -19.60
CA ALA A 557 -10.31 23.25 -20.96
C ALA A 557 -9.39 22.18 -21.53
N VAL A 558 -9.44 22.03 -22.85
CA VAL A 558 -8.46 21.24 -23.61
C VAL A 558 -7.51 22.20 -24.35
N TYR A 559 -6.27 21.79 -24.57
CA TYR A 559 -5.38 22.41 -25.54
C TYR A 559 -4.60 21.36 -26.32
N THR A 560 -4.62 21.48 -27.65
CA THR A 560 -3.87 20.60 -28.56
C THR A 560 -2.57 21.28 -28.94
N GLY A 561 -1.44 20.65 -28.58
CA GLY A 561 -0.11 21.02 -29.05
C GLY A 561 0.15 20.49 -30.46
N ASN A 562 0.07 19.17 -30.61
CA ASN A 562 0.08 18.49 -31.90
C ASN A 562 -1.02 17.41 -31.94
N GLY A 563 -1.73 17.32 -33.07
CA GLY A 563 -3.01 16.62 -33.19
C GLY A 563 -2.94 15.18 -33.65
N TYR A 564 -1.78 14.51 -33.60
CA TYR A 564 -1.62 13.16 -34.16
C TYR A 564 -2.19 12.01 -33.27
N GLY A 565 -3.03 12.31 -32.27
CA GLY A 565 -3.66 11.30 -31.41
C GLY A 565 -5.14 11.08 -31.64
N LYS A 566 -5.69 10.09 -30.94
CA LYS A 566 -7.09 9.64 -31.03
C LYS A 566 -7.72 9.85 -29.66
N ALA A 567 -8.39 10.99 -29.47
CA ALA A 567 -9.02 11.33 -28.20
C ALA A 567 -10.52 11.57 -28.36
N THR A 568 -11.28 11.40 -27.27
CA THR A 568 -12.73 11.60 -27.25
C THR A 568 -13.15 12.59 -26.18
N GLY A 569 -14.29 13.26 -26.44
CA GLY A 569 -14.94 14.19 -25.52
C GLY A 569 -14.33 15.59 -25.42
N PHE A 570 -13.24 15.85 -26.14
CA PHE A 570 -12.52 17.13 -26.09
C PHE A 570 -13.33 18.29 -26.66
N THR A 571 -14.07 18.07 -27.75
CA THR A 571 -14.83 19.13 -28.43
C THR A 571 -15.93 19.72 -27.54
N GLN A 572 -16.65 18.90 -26.76
CA GLN A 572 -17.64 19.40 -25.81
C GLN A 572 -16.99 20.12 -24.62
N VAL A 573 -15.79 19.70 -24.18
CA VAL A 573 -15.03 20.46 -23.17
C VAL A 573 -14.63 21.84 -23.72
N GLU A 574 -14.22 21.93 -24.99
CA GLU A 574 -13.91 23.23 -25.62
C GLU A 574 -15.16 24.12 -25.78
N GLU A 575 -16.30 23.53 -26.11
CA GLU A 575 -17.57 24.25 -26.29
C GLU A 575 -18.16 24.73 -24.96
N LEU A 576 -18.26 23.85 -23.96
CA LEU A 576 -18.96 24.11 -22.70
C LEU A 576 -18.03 24.57 -21.57
N GLY A 577 -16.73 24.32 -21.68
CA GLY A 577 -15.75 24.72 -20.66
C GLY A 577 -15.86 23.93 -19.36
N GLU A 578 -16.33 22.68 -19.41
CA GLU A 578 -16.58 21.84 -18.24
C GLU A 578 -16.28 20.36 -18.46
N LEU A 579 -15.90 19.66 -17.39
CA LEU A 579 -15.83 18.19 -17.32
C LEU A 579 -17.01 17.65 -16.54
N GLU A 580 -17.75 16.72 -17.14
CA GLU A 580 -18.91 16.06 -16.55
C GLU A 580 -18.70 14.57 -16.22
N ALA A 581 -17.48 14.07 -16.43
CA ALA A 581 -17.06 12.73 -16.06
C ALA A 581 -15.57 12.71 -15.73
N PRO A 582 -15.07 11.67 -15.03
CA PRO A 582 -13.64 11.45 -14.87
C PRO A 582 -12.91 11.25 -16.20
N ILE A 583 -11.60 11.49 -16.18
CA ILE A 583 -10.73 11.37 -17.34
C ILE A 583 -10.10 9.98 -17.33
N ALA A 584 -10.07 9.31 -18.46
CA ALA A 584 -9.36 8.04 -18.63
C ALA A 584 -8.24 8.14 -19.66
N LEU A 585 -7.13 7.47 -19.41
CA LEU A 585 -5.98 7.35 -20.30
C LEU A 585 -5.71 5.88 -20.62
N THR A 586 -5.29 5.56 -21.85
CA THR A 586 -4.99 4.19 -22.31
C THR A 586 -4.09 4.18 -23.56
N ASN A 587 -4.05 3.06 -24.30
CA ASN A 587 -3.38 2.96 -25.60
C ASN A 587 -4.28 3.37 -26.78
N THR A 588 -3.68 3.74 -27.91
CA THR A 588 -4.38 4.25 -29.10
C THR A 588 -5.57 3.41 -29.56
N LEU A 589 -5.41 2.09 -29.65
CA LEU A 589 -6.46 1.22 -30.21
C LEU A 589 -7.53 0.85 -29.17
N SER A 590 -7.30 1.15 -27.89
CA SER A 590 -8.22 0.83 -26.80
C SER A 590 -9.14 2.00 -26.41
N VAL A 591 -9.00 3.17 -27.03
CA VAL A 591 -9.83 4.35 -26.77
C VAL A 591 -11.32 4.03 -26.86
N GLY A 592 -11.76 3.30 -27.88
CA GLY A 592 -13.17 2.92 -28.05
C GLY A 592 -13.69 2.02 -26.92
N THR A 593 -12.89 1.05 -26.47
CA THR A 593 -13.24 0.17 -25.35
C THR A 593 -13.34 0.95 -24.04
N VAL A 594 -12.38 1.85 -23.79
CA VAL A 594 -12.37 2.66 -22.57
C VAL A 594 -13.51 3.68 -22.57
N LEU A 595 -13.77 4.33 -23.70
CA LEU A 595 -14.93 5.21 -23.90
C LEU A 595 -16.23 4.50 -23.51
N GLN A 596 -16.50 3.34 -24.10
CA GLN A 596 -17.73 2.60 -23.83
C GLN A 596 -17.87 2.22 -22.36
N ALA A 597 -16.79 1.71 -21.75
CA ALA A 597 -16.79 1.32 -20.35
C ALA A 597 -17.01 2.51 -19.41
N MET A 598 -16.34 3.64 -19.67
CA MET A 598 -16.52 4.89 -18.92
C MET A 598 -17.96 5.40 -19.01
N VAL A 599 -18.57 5.41 -20.20
CA VAL A 599 -19.98 5.79 -20.38
C VAL A 599 -20.90 4.88 -19.56
N VAL A 600 -20.76 3.56 -19.70
CA VAL A 600 -21.59 2.58 -18.97
C VAL A 600 -21.46 2.77 -17.47
N ARG A 601 -20.23 2.95 -16.97
CA ARG A 601 -19.98 3.13 -15.55
C ARG A 601 -20.58 4.42 -15.02
N CYS A 602 -20.40 5.54 -15.71
CA CYS A 602 -20.96 6.82 -15.29
C CYS A 602 -22.50 6.80 -15.30
N LEU A 603 -23.14 6.22 -16.32
CA LEU A 603 -24.61 6.13 -16.39
C LEU A 603 -25.21 5.25 -15.28
N ARG A 604 -24.43 4.32 -14.71
CA ARG A 604 -24.86 3.48 -13.58
C ARG A 604 -24.66 4.13 -12.21
N MET A 605 -24.03 5.29 -12.14
CA MET A 605 -23.81 5.97 -10.86
C MET A 605 -25.14 6.47 -10.28
N PRO A 606 -25.33 6.40 -8.95
CA PRO A 606 -26.49 6.98 -8.29
C PRO A 606 -26.68 8.46 -8.66
N GLY A 607 -27.92 8.82 -9.00
CA GLY A 607 -28.30 10.16 -9.44
C GLY A 607 -28.19 10.40 -10.95
N ASN A 608 -27.73 9.41 -11.73
CA ASN A 608 -27.67 9.49 -13.20
C ASN A 608 -28.82 8.74 -13.90
N GLU A 609 -29.87 8.33 -13.20
CA GLU A 609 -30.96 7.49 -13.73
C GLU A 609 -31.71 8.15 -14.91
N GLY A 610 -31.77 9.49 -14.91
CA GLY A 610 -32.40 10.28 -15.98
C GLY A 610 -31.44 10.75 -17.08
N VAL A 611 -30.14 10.45 -16.98
CA VAL A 611 -29.12 10.94 -17.91
C VAL A 611 -29.20 10.19 -19.23
N ARG A 612 -29.42 10.94 -20.33
CA ARG A 612 -29.59 10.36 -21.68
C ARG A 612 -28.30 10.28 -22.47
N SER A 613 -27.35 11.17 -22.19
CA SER A 613 -26.05 11.24 -22.83
C SER A 613 -25.03 11.77 -21.84
N ILE A 614 -23.79 11.32 -21.96
CA ILE A 614 -22.69 11.79 -21.13
C ILE A 614 -21.41 11.87 -21.98
N ASN A 615 -20.67 12.95 -21.79
CA ASN A 615 -19.39 13.20 -22.42
C ASN A 615 -18.26 12.74 -21.50
N VAL A 616 -17.58 11.66 -21.89
CA VAL A 616 -16.40 11.16 -21.18
C VAL A 616 -15.13 11.50 -21.94
N VAL A 617 -14.11 11.91 -21.20
CA VAL A 617 -12.81 12.32 -21.75
C VAL A 617 -11.87 11.13 -21.72
N VAL A 618 -11.44 10.68 -22.90
CA VAL A 618 -10.47 9.58 -23.07
C VAL A 618 -9.30 10.06 -23.91
N GLY A 619 -8.10 9.99 -23.34
CA GLY A 619 -6.83 10.26 -24.01
C GLY A 619 -5.98 9.01 -24.19
N GLU A 620 -4.95 9.08 -25.02
CA GLU A 620 -4.11 7.93 -25.34
C GLU A 620 -2.68 8.28 -25.72
N THR A 621 -1.81 7.28 -25.65
CA THR A 621 -0.55 7.23 -26.41
C THR A 621 -0.36 5.85 -27.04
N ASN A 622 0.52 5.74 -28.03
CA ASN A 622 0.77 4.48 -28.72
C ASN A 622 1.86 3.63 -28.05
N ASP A 623 1.51 2.50 -27.45
CA ASP A 623 2.45 1.57 -26.81
C ASP A 623 2.84 0.36 -27.68
N GLY A 624 2.52 0.41 -28.97
CA GLY A 624 2.61 -0.72 -29.91
C GLY A 624 4.02 -1.30 -30.16
N TRP A 625 5.06 -0.63 -29.66
CA TRP A 625 6.43 -1.14 -29.68
C TRP A 625 6.66 -2.26 -28.67
N LEU A 626 6.20 -2.07 -27.42
CA LEU A 626 6.32 -3.05 -26.33
C LEU A 626 5.05 -3.90 -26.17
N ASN A 627 3.89 -3.37 -26.57
CA ASN A 627 2.58 -4.00 -26.44
C ASN A 627 2.08 -4.53 -27.78
N ASP A 628 1.44 -5.70 -27.81
CA ASP A 628 0.63 -6.10 -28.96
C ASP A 628 -0.68 -5.32 -28.97
N ILE A 629 -0.57 -4.06 -29.38
CA ILE A 629 -1.67 -3.10 -29.41
C ILE A 629 -2.84 -3.59 -30.28
N ARG A 630 -2.57 -4.49 -31.25
CA ARG A 630 -3.58 -5.03 -32.17
C ARG A 630 -4.40 -6.16 -31.56
N ALA A 631 -3.99 -6.72 -30.44
CA ALA A 631 -4.72 -7.76 -29.73
C ALA A 631 -5.81 -7.22 -28.78
N PHE A 632 -5.91 -5.89 -28.62
CA PHE A 632 -6.93 -5.23 -27.79
C PHE A 632 -7.01 -5.84 -26.37
N HIS A 633 -5.87 -5.88 -25.67
CA HIS A 633 -5.78 -6.47 -24.33
C HIS A 633 -6.61 -5.71 -23.27
N VAL A 634 -6.88 -4.42 -23.48
CA VAL A 634 -7.73 -3.63 -22.58
C VAL A 634 -9.19 -4.08 -22.70
N LYS A 635 -9.86 -4.24 -21.56
CA LYS A 635 -11.26 -4.67 -21.42
C LYS A 635 -11.99 -3.72 -20.48
N ALA A 636 -13.33 -3.76 -20.49
CA ALA A 636 -14.15 -2.94 -19.59
C ALA A 636 -13.80 -3.16 -18.10
N SER A 637 -13.53 -4.40 -17.70
CA SER A 637 -13.09 -4.73 -16.33
C SER A 637 -11.80 -4.04 -15.91
N HIS A 638 -10.91 -3.69 -16.84
CA HIS A 638 -9.70 -2.93 -16.52
C HIS A 638 -10.01 -1.45 -16.25
N VAL A 639 -11.05 -0.89 -16.88
CA VAL A 639 -11.53 0.45 -16.56
C VAL A 639 -12.17 0.47 -15.19
N ASP A 640 -12.98 -0.55 -14.87
CA ASP A 640 -13.57 -0.71 -13.54
C ASP A 640 -12.47 -0.82 -12.48
N ALA A 641 -11.49 -1.71 -12.68
CA ALA A 641 -10.36 -1.86 -11.77
C ALA A 641 -9.56 -0.56 -11.58
N ALA A 642 -9.28 0.19 -12.66
CA ALA A 642 -8.57 1.46 -12.56
C ALA A 642 -9.37 2.53 -11.81
N TRP A 643 -10.69 2.56 -11.99
CA TRP A 643 -11.59 3.48 -11.29
C TRP A 643 -11.72 3.10 -9.80
N ASP A 644 -11.91 1.82 -9.49
CA ASP A 644 -12.06 1.31 -8.12
C ASP A 644 -10.77 1.46 -7.31
N ALA A 645 -9.61 1.36 -7.98
CA ALA A 645 -8.31 1.62 -7.37
C ALA A 645 -8.01 3.12 -7.16
N ALA A 646 -8.86 4.04 -7.61
CA ALA A 646 -8.57 5.47 -7.54
C ALA A 646 -8.50 5.96 -6.09
N ALA A 647 -7.40 6.64 -5.75
CA ALA A 647 -7.17 7.18 -4.42
C ALA A 647 -6.54 8.57 -4.47
N ARG A 648 -6.77 9.37 -3.42
CA ARG A 648 -6.15 10.69 -3.26
C ARG A 648 -4.68 10.63 -2.82
N GLY A 649 -4.14 9.44 -2.51
CA GLY A 649 -2.81 9.27 -1.91
C GLY A 649 -1.64 9.55 -2.87
N PRO A 650 -0.44 9.05 -2.54
CA PRO A 650 0.66 8.94 -3.50
C PRO A 650 0.20 8.26 -4.79
N VAL A 651 0.77 8.66 -5.92
CA VAL A 651 0.43 8.12 -7.25
C VAL A 651 1.59 7.26 -7.71
N ALA A 652 1.31 6.04 -8.17
CA ALA A 652 2.33 5.17 -8.74
C ALA A 652 2.80 5.74 -10.10
N GLU A 653 4.11 5.72 -10.33
CA GLU A 653 4.76 6.27 -11.52
C GLU A 653 5.48 5.17 -12.33
N GLY A 654 5.99 5.50 -13.52
CA GLY A 654 6.71 4.58 -14.39
C GLY A 654 5.79 3.62 -15.14
N CYS A 655 6.14 2.32 -15.14
CA CYS A 655 5.51 1.28 -15.96
C CYS A 655 4.18 0.78 -15.38
N VAL A 656 3.24 1.68 -15.13
CA VAL A 656 1.92 1.36 -14.56
C VAL A 656 0.77 1.92 -15.38
N GLY A 657 -0.41 1.34 -15.24
CA GLY A 657 -1.63 1.82 -15.88
C GLY A 657 -1.46 2.02 -17.38
N ALA A 658 -1.82 3.20 -17.87
CA ALA A 658 -1.69 3.53 -19.28
C ALA A 658 -0.23 3.78 -19.74
N GLY A 659 0.70 3.99 -18.80
CA GLY A 659 2.12 4.17 -19.07
C GLY A 659 2.91 2.86 -19.26
N THR A 660 2.30 1.71 -19.01
CA THR A 660 2.98 0.40 -18.93
C THR A 660 3.92 0.13 -20.09
N GLY A 661 3.48 0.25 -21.35
CA GLY A 661 4.29 -0.02 -22.55
C GLY A 661 4.89 1.20 -23.24
N THR A 662 4.89 2.37 -22.58
CA THR A 662 5.33 3.63 -23.21
C THR A 662 6.85 3.83 -23.22
N LEU A 663 7.34 4.64 -24.15
CA LEU A 663 8.75 5.01 -24.34
C LEU A 663 8.88 6.54 -24.42
N CYS A 664 9.88 7.13 -23.77
CA CYS A 664 10.05 8.57 -23.77
C CYS A 664 11.53 8.95 -23.89
N LEU A 665 11.85 9.84 -24.83
CA LEU A 665 13.16 10.45 -25.03
C LEU A 665 14.30 9.42 -25.17
N GLY A 666 14.01 8.30 -25.85
CA GLY A 666 14.91 7.17 -26.06
C GLY A 666 14.83 6.08 -24.98
N TYR A 667 14.31 6.39 -23.79
CA TYR A 667 14.21 5.47 -22.67
C TYR A 667 12.82 4.87 -22.52
N LYS A 668 12.68 3.95 -21.57
CA LYS A 668 11.38 3.56 -21.05
C LYS A 668 10.70 4.79 -20.43
N GLY A 669 9.45 5.05 -20.86
CA GLY A 669 8.58 6.08 -20.29
C GLY A 669 7.54 5.50 -19.34
N GLY A 670 6.53 6.29 -19.00
CA GLY A 670 5.47 5.83 -18.12
C GLY A 670 4.44 6.89 -17.74
N ILE A 671 3.76 6.60 -16.63
CA ILE A 671 3.05 7.62 -15.86
C ILE A 671 4.07 8.44 -15.08
N GLY A 672 3.89 9.75 -15.01
CA GLY A 672 4.63 10.59 -14.08
C GLY A 672 3.73 11.70 -13.55
N THR A 673 4.06 12.23 -12.38
CA THR A 673 3.28 13.30 -11.75
C THR A 673 4.18 14.24 -10.98
N SER A 674 3.71 15.45 -10.73
CA SER A 674 4.35 16.39 -9.81
C SER A 674 3.34 17.47 -9.39
N SER A 675 3.71 18.33 -8.44
CA SER A 675 2.91 19.50 -8.10
C SER A 675 3.75 20.70 -7.68
N ARG A 676 3.14 21.89 -7.69
CA ARG A 676 3.69 23.14 -7.18
C ARG A 676 2.65 23.93 -6.40
N VAL A 677 3.09 24.61 -5.37
CA VAL A 677 2.30 25.60 -4.63
C VAL A 677 2.75 27.00 -5.04
N ALA A 678 1.84 27.79 -5.62
CA ALA A 678 2.14 29.12 -6.12
C ALA A 678 0.93 30.06 -6.02
N GLY A 679 1.16 31.30 -5.61
CA GLY A 679 0.11 32.33 -5.55
C GLY A 679 -1.03 32.06 -4.56
N GLY A 680 -0.81 31.15 -3.60
CA GLY A 680 -1.82 30.69 -2.62
C GLY A 680 -2.61 29.46 -3.06
N TYR A 681 -2.24 28.85 -4.19
CA TYR A 681 -2.94 27.72 -4.82
C TYR A 681 -1.98 26.59 -5.15
N THR A 682 -2.53 25.41 -5.38
CA THR A 682 -1.81 24.22 -5.83
C THR A 682 -2.07 24.00 -7.32
N VAL A 683 -1.02 23.67 -8.07
CA VAL A 683 -1.09 23.16 -9.45
C VAL A 683 -0.48 21.78 -9.46
N GLY A 684 -1.27 20.78 -9.84
CA GLY A 684 -0.86 19.38 -9.97
C GLY A 684 -0.84 18.96 -11.43
N VAL A 685 0.14 18.13 -11.82
CA VAL A 685 0.28 17.62 -13.18
C VAL A 685 0.45 16.10 -13.17
N LEU A 686 -0.23 15.40 -14.07
CA LEU A 686 0.00 13.99 -14.39
C LEU A 686 0.25 13.86 -15.90
N VAL A 687 1.23 13.05 -16.28
CA VAL A 687 1.59 12.77 -17.66
C VAL A 687 1.56 11.28 -17.96
N GLN A 688 1.16 10.93 -19.18
CA GLN A 688 1.51 9.66 -19.83
C GLN A 688 2.54 10.01 -20.91
N SER A 689 3.81 9.78 -20.60
CA SER A 689 4.93 10.21 -21.43
C SER A 689 5.28 9.13 -22.47
N ASN A 690 5.12 9.43 -23.75
CA ASN A 690 5.41 8.48 -24.81
C ASN A 690 6.05 9.14 -26.05
N PHE A 691 6.88 10.17 -25.91
CA PHE A 691 7.35 11.02 -27.03
C PHE A 691 8.87 10.99 -27.24
N GLY A 692 9.32 11.25 -28.47
CA GLY A 692 10.74 11.32 -28.84
C GLY A 692 11.40 12.68 -28.59
N GLY A 693 12.66 12.84 -29.00
CA GLY A 693 13.45 14.07 -28.82
C GLY A 693 14.71 13.85 -28.00
N THR A 694 15.39 14.94 -27.65
CA THR A 694 16.66 14.88 -26.90
C THR A 694 16.44 15.23 -25.44
N LEU A 695 16.57 14.25 -24.54
CA LEU A 695 16.42 14.47 -23.10
C LEU A 695 17.26 15.65 -22.60
N ARG A 696 16.60 16.57 -21.89
CA ARG A 696 17.21 17.68 -21.18
C ARG A 696 16.78 17.65 -19.72
N VAL A 697 17.74 17.88 -18.83
CA VAL A 697 17.54 17.98 -17.38
C VAL A 697 18.26 19.25 -16.95
N ASP A 698 17.52 20.22 -16.42
CA ASP A 698 18.05 21.55 -16.09
C ASP A 698 18.83 22.18 -17.26
N GLY A 699 18.24 22.10 -18.46
CA GLY A 699 18.82 22.60 -19.72
C GLY A 699 19.99 21.79 -20.30
N LYS A 700 20.55 20.82 -19.55
CA LYS A 700 21.71 20.02 -19.96
C LYS A 700 21.27 18.66 -20.52
N ALA A 701 22.00 18.18 -21.53
CA ALA A 701 21.81 16.81 -22.03
C ALA A 701 22.64 15.83 -21.18
N PRO A 702 22.05 14.79 -20.57
CA PRO A 702 22.78 13.79 -19.77
C PRO A 702 23.57 12.78 -20.64
N GLY A 703 23.92 13.15 -21.88
CA GLY A 703 24.53 12.32 -22.91
C GLY A 703 23.52 11.49 -23.72
N PRO A 704 23.91 10.93 -24.89
CA PRO A 704 23.07 10.02 -25.65
C PRO A 704 22.93 8.66 -24.95
N PRO A 705 21.86 7.89 -25.20
CA PRO A 705 21.79 6.51 -24.77
C PRO A 705 22.92 5.64 -25.37
N LYS A 706 23.28 4.53 -24.71
CA LYS A 706 24.45 3.69 -25.04
C LYS A 706 24.33 2.87 -26.35
N LYS A 707 23.20 2.93 -27.06
CA LYS A 707 22.96 2.30 -28.38
C LYS A 707 21.98 3.16 -29.18
N GLU A 708 21.92 2.96 -30.50
CA GLU A 708 20.88 3.52 -31.41
C GLU A 708 19.48 3.03 -30.98
N GLU A 709 18.97 3.62 -29.91
CA GLU A 709 17.59 3.51 -29.46
C GLU A 709 16.74 4.34 -30.43
N ARG A 710 15.66 3.74 -30.94
CA ARG A 710 14.90 4.31 -32.04
C ARG A 710 14.13 5.55 -31.58
N GLU A 711 14.24 6.64 -32.32
CA GLU A 711 13.33 7.78 -32.20
C GLU A 711 11.97 7.38 -32.78
N GLU A 712 11.00 7.11 -31.91
CA GLU A 712 9.59 7.15 -32.31
C GLU A 712 9.09 8.59 -32.11
N ASP A 713 8.31 9.10 -33.08
CA ASP A 713 7.70 10.44 -32.97
C ASP A 713 6.84 10.55 -31.69
N GLY A 714 6.17 9.45 -31.29
CA GLY A 714 5.58 9.22 -29.97
C GLY A 714 4.49 10.23 -29.55
N SER A 715 3.77 10.11 -28.42
CA SER A 715 2.68 11.04 -28.00
C SER A 715 2.81 11.45 -26.53
N CYS A 716 2.12 12.50 -26.07
CA CYS A 716 2.01 12.80 -24.65
C CYS A 716 0.61 13.30 -24.25
N MET A 717 0.02 12.65 -23.26
CA MET A 717 -1.18 13.15 -22.57
C MET A 717 -0.78 13.85 -21.29
N VAL A 718 -1.18 15.11 -21.11
CA VAL A 718 -0.94 15.89 -19.89
C VAL A 718 -2.26 16.29 -19.25
N ILE A 719 -2.42 15.97 -17.97
CA ILE A 719 -3.56 16.37 -17.15
C ILE A 719 -3.09 17.39 -16.12
N VAL A 720 -3.76 18.53 -16.06
CA VAL A 720 -3.45 19.62 -15.13
C VAL A 720 -4.66 19.85 -14.22
N ALA A 721 -4.43 19.83 -12.91
CA ALA A 721 -5.42 20.17 -11.90
C ALA A 721 -4.97 21.41 -11.12
N THR A 722 -5.91 22.22 -10.66
CA THR A 722 -5.62 23.31 -9.71
C THR A 722 -6.81 23.60 -8.81
N ASP A 723 -6.56 24.07 -7.59
CA ASP A 723 -7.60 24.60 -6.69
C ASP A 723 -7.83 26.11 -6.89
N ALA A 724 -7.13 26.75 -7.84
CA ALA A 724 -7.32 28.15 -8.18
C ALA A 724 -8.69 28.41 -8.84
N PRO A 725 -9.38 29.52 -8.52
CA PRO A 725 -10.69 29.87 -9.09
C PRO A 725 -10.53 30.35 -10.54
N LEU A 726 -10.45 29.40 -11.48
CA LEU A 726 -10.23 29.68 -12.90
C LEU A 726 -11.47 29.37 -13.74
N ASP A 727 -11.71 30.21 -14.74
CA ASP A 727 -12.66 29.95 -15.82
C ASP A 727 -12.01 29.12 -16.94
N ALA A 728 -12.82 28.57 -17.86
CA ALA A 728 -12.35 27.76 -18.98
C ALA A 728 -11.28 28.50 -19.83
N ARG A 729 -11.42 29.81 -20.02
CA ARG A 729 -10.45 30.63 -20.76
C ARG A 729 -9.08 30.65 -20.07
N ASN A 730 -9.01 30.89 -18.75
CA ASN A 730 -7.75 30.86 -18.02
C ASN A 730 -7.19 29.44 -17.86
N LEU A 731 -8.04 28.41 -17.75
CA LEU A 731 -7.62 27.01 -17.79
C LEU A 731 -6.98 26.66 -19.13
N ARG A 732 -7.53 27.12 -20.27
CA ARG A 732 -6.89 26.94 -21.58
C ARG A 732 -5.53 27.65 -21.65
N ARG A 733 -5.39 28.83 -21.04
CA ARG A 733 -4.10 29.53 -20.94
C ARG A 733 -3.09 28.76 -20.08
N LEU A 734 -3.54 28.15 -18.98
CA LEU A 734 -2.72 27.29 -18.13
C LEU A 734 -2.28 26.02 -18.89
N ALA A 735 -3.21 25.37 -19.58
CA ALA A 735 -2.95 24.18 -20.41
C ALA A 735 -1.86 24.43 -21.47
N LYS A 736 -1.89 25.58 -22.15
CA LYS A 736 -0.85 26.00 -23.09
C LYS A 736 0.56 26.02 -22.50
N ARG A 737 0.69 26.28 -21.19
CA ARG A 737 2.00 26.41 -20.52
C ARG A 737 2.59 25.06 -20.16
N ALA A 738 1.78 24.03 -19.96
CA ALA A 738 2.28 22.66 -19.77
C ALA A 738 3.20 22.22 -20.93
N LEU A 739 2.88 22.62 -22.17
CA LEU A 739 3.72 22.32 -23.34
C LEU A 739 5.11 22.97 -23.29
N LEU A 740 5.28 24.10 -22.58
CA LEU A 740 6.62 24.67 -22.37
C LEU A 740 7.44 23.76 -21.47
N GLY A 741 6.82 23.08 -20.50
CA GLY A 741 7.48 22.06 -19.68
C GLY A 741 7.93 20.85 -20.52
N LEU A 742 7.08 20.38 -21.45
CA LEU A 742 7.47 19.34 -22.41
C LEU A 742 8.66 19.78 -23.28
N GLY A 743 8.68 21.04 -23.73
CA GLY A 743 9.80 21.60 -24.48
C GLY A 743 11.10 21.64 -23.67
N ARG A 744 11.03 21.96 -22.37
CA ARG A 744 12.22 22.01 -21.49
C ARG A 744 12.89 20.67 -21.27
N VAL A 745 12.12 19.58 -21.23
CA VAL A 745 12.67 18.21 -21.15
C VAL A 745 13.15 17.67 -22.49
N GLY A 746 12.88 18.37 -23.60
CA GLY A 746 13.42 18.03 -24.91
C GLY A 746 12.40 17.62 -25.98
N SER A 747 11.09 17.76 -25.73
CA SER A 747 10.08 17.51 -26.75
C SER A 747 10.17 18.55 -27.86
N VAL A 748 10.05 18.07 -29.10
CA VAL A 748 9.84 18.91 -30.28
C VAL A 748 8.41 18.81 -30.82
N MET A 749 7.54 18.04 -30.16
CA MET A 749 6.19 17.71 -30.62
C MET A 749 6.21 17.24 -32.09
N ALA A 750 6.96 16.17 -32.35
CA ALA A 750 7.24 15.65 -33.69
C ALA A 750 5.96 15.33 -34.48
N ASN A 751 6.05 15.19 -35.81
CA ASN A 751 4.89 15.03 -36.69
C ASN A 751 3.95 13.90 -36.24
N GLY A 752 4.48 12.72 -35.91
CA GLY A 752 3.71 11.59 -35.41
C GLY A 752 3.23 11.71 -33.95
N SER A 753 3.30 12.89 -33.34
CA SER A 753 2.97 13.10 -31.93
C SER A 753 1.59 13.66 -31.61
N GLY A 754 0.84 12.93 -30.79
CA GLY A 754 -0.38 13.40 -30.17
C GLY A 754 -0.07 14.07 -28.83
N ASP A 755 0.11 15.39 -28.82
CA ASP A 755 0.40 16.17 -27.62
C ASP A 755 -0.83 16.96 -27.18
N TYR A 756 -1.50 16.49 -26.12
CA TYR A 756 -2.72 17.11 -25.63
C TYR A 756 -2.64 17.44 -24.15
N VAL A 757 -3.30 18.52 -23.76
CA VAL A 757 -3.40 18.96 -22.37
C VAL A 757 -4.87 19.11 -22.00
N VAL A 758 -5.29 18.47 -20.91
CA VAL A 758 -6.60 18.70 -20.27
C VAL A 758 -6.36 19.39 -18.94
N ALA A 759 -6.89 20.60 -18.76
CA ALA A 759 -6.76 21.37 -17.53
C ALA A 759 -8.12 21.59 -16.86
N PHE A 760 -8.22 21.38 -15.55
CA PHE A 760 -9.44 21.63 -14.79
C PHE A 760 -9.17 22.28 -13.43
N SER A 761 -10.20 22.94 -12.89
CA SER A 761 -10.16 23.55 -11.55
C SER A 761 -11.10 22.83 -10.58
N THR A 762 -10.63 22.54 -9.36
CA THR A 762 -11.44 21.97 -8.28
C THR A 762 -12.05 23.01 -7.34
N PHE A 763 -11.88 24.31 -7.63
CA PHE A 763 -12.38 25.38 -6.78
C PHE A 763 -13.90 25.25 -6.56
N ASP A 764 -14.30 25.01 -5.31
CA ASP A 764 -15.69 24.67 -4.94
C ASP A 764 -16.70 25.74 -5.39
N GLY A 765 -16.32 27.02 -5.33
CA GLY A 765 -17.20 28.13 -5.72
C GLY A 765 -17.55 28.20 -7.21
N ASN A 766 -16.90 27.41 -8.07
CA ASN A 766 -17.15 27.38 -9.51
C ASN A 766 -17.72 26.05 -10.01
N VAL A 767 -18.05 25.10 -9.12
CA VAL A 767 -18.69 23.84 -9.48
C VAL A 767 -20.01 24.09 -10.21
N ILE A 768 -20.30 23.30 -11.24
CA ILE A 768 -21.50 23.44 -12.08
C ILE A 768 -22.44 22.29 -11.74
N ALA A 769 -23.60 22.62 -11.15
CA ALA A 769 -24.65 21.64 -10.87
C ALA A 769 -25.36 21.24 -12.17
N ALA A 770 -25.64 19.95 -12.37
CA ALA A 770 -26.25 19.45 -13.61
C ALA A 770 -27.63 20.05 -13.93
N GLU A 771 -28.39 20.36 -12.89
CA GLU A 771 -29.75 20.89 -12.95
C GLU A 771 -29.81 22.42 -12.98
N ALA A 772 -28.66 23.12 -12.95
CA ALA A 772 -28.64 24.58 -12.93
C ALA A 772 -29.32 25.17 -14.17
N ARG A 773 -30.38 25.96 -13.97
CA ARG A 773 -31.11 26.69 -15.03
C ARG A 773 -30.97 28.21 -14.93
N GLU A 774 -30.56 28.70 -13.76
CA GLU A 774 -30.47 30.13 -13.46
C GLU A 774 -29.03 30.64 -13.62
N PRO A 775 -28.85 31.96 -13.84
CA PRO A 775 -27.52 32.57 -13.79
C PRO A 775 -26.81 32.28 -12.47
N ARG A 776 -25.51 32.01 -12.55
CA ARG A 776 -24.66 31.72 -11.38
C ARG A 776 -23.54 32.74 -11.22
N THR A 777 -23.11 32.92 -9.99
CA THR A 777 -21.89 33.69 -9.69
C THR A 777 -20.67 32.81 -9.92
N VAL A 778 -19.66 33.35 -10.61
CA VAL A 778 -18.38 32.66 -10.86
C VAL A 778 -17.26 33.52 -10.27
N THR A 779 -16.40 32.92 -9.47
CA THR A 779 -15.19 33.58 -8.97
C THR A 779 -14.07 33.36 -9.98
N VAL A 780 -13.45 34.42 -10.46
CA VAL A 780 -12.36 34.32 -11.44
C VAL A 780 -11.12 35.05 -10.92
N LEU A 781 -10.00 34.32 -10.85
CA LEU A 781 -8.71 34.89 -10.51
C LEU A 781 -8.33 35.97 -11.53
N PRO A 782 -7.96 37.19 -11.08
CA PRO A 782 -7.56 38.26 -11.99
C PRO A 782 -6.36 37.85 -12.86
N ASN A 783 -6.35 38.28 -14.12
CA ASN A 783 -5.29 37.92 -15.07
C ASN A 783 -3.87 38.29 -14.58
N ALA A 784 -3.72 39.38 -13.82
CA ALA A 784 -2.45 39.81 -13.23
C ALA A 784 -1.86 38.80 -12.23
N ARG A 785 -2.67 37.87 -11.71
CA ARG A 785 -2.28 36.82 -10.76
C ARG A 785 -2.02 35.46 -11.41
N MET A 786 -2.10 35.35 -12.74
CA MET A 786 -1.91 34.08 -13.46
C MET A 786 -0.45 33.66 -13.63
N THR A 787 0.49 34.61 -13.64
CA THR A 787 1.91 34.32 -13.93
C THR A 787 2.53 33.27 -12.99
N PRO A 788 2.32 33.32 -11.65
CA PRO A 788 2.80 32.26 -10.77
C PRO A 788 2.24 30.88 -11.10
N LEU A 789 0.96 30.78 -11.51
CA LEU A 789 0.35 29.50 -11.92
C LEU A 789 0.92 29.01 -13.26
N PHE A 790 1.26 29.93 -14.16
CA PHE A 790 1.95 29.58 -15.40
C PHE A 790 3.35 29.03 -15.15
N GLN A 791 4.11 29.60 -14.22
CA GLN A 791 5.40 29.04 -13.81
C GLN A 791 5.20 27.67 -13.15
N ALA A 792 4.24 27.56 -12.22
CA ALA A 792 3.92 26.33 -11.51
C ALA A 792 3.63 25.16 -12.46
N VAL A 793 2.78 25.35 -13.48
CA VAL A 793 2.48 24.27 -14.44
C VAL A 793 3.68 23.91 -15.32
N VAL A 794 4.54 24.87 -15.68
CA VAL A 794 5.75 24.58 -16.48
C VAL A 794 6.71 23.71 -15.68
N GLU A 795 7.03 24.11 -14.45
CA GLU A 795 7.92 23.35 -13.57
C GLU A 795 7.33 21.98 -13.22
N ALA A 796 6.02 21.93 -12.96
CA ALA A 796 5.35 20.67 -12.65
C ALA A 796 5.35 19.72 -13.86
N THR A 797 5.07 20.20 -15.08
CA THR A 797 5.11 19.34 -16.27
C THR A 797 6.52 18.83 -16.56
N GLU A 798 7.53 19.69 -16.45
CA GLU A 798 8.94 19.30 -16.61
C GLU A 798 9.32 18.18 -15.62
N GLU A 799 9.01 18.38 -14.33
CA GLU A 799 9.33 17.38 -13.30
C GLU A 799 8.51 16.09 -13.45
N ALA A 800 7.24 16.17 -13.85
CA ALA A 800 6.39 15.00 -14.02
C ALA A 800 6.93 14.07 -15.13
N VAL A 801 7.45 14.62 -16.24
CA VAL A 801 8.10 13.79 -17.27
C VAL A 801 9.39 13.17 -16.75
N LEU A 802 10.21 13.90 -15.99
CA LEU A 802 11.42 13.32 -15.43
C LEU A 802 11.10 12.20 -14.41
N ASN A 803 10.07 12.39 -13.58
CA ASN A 803 9.61 11.34 -12.67
C ASN A 803 9.12 10.09 -13.42
N SER A 804 8.44 10.24 -14.57
CA SER A 804 8.03 9.06 -15.36
C SER A 804 9.23 8.26 -15.86
N LEU A 805 10.33 8.92 -16.23
CA LEU A 805 11.58 8.28 -16.65
C LEU A 805 12.31 7.62 -15.48
N VAL A 806 12.43 8.30 -14.33
CA VAL A 806 13.15 7.79 -13.15
C VAL A 806 12.44 6.57 -12.56
N ALA A 807 11.12 6.59 -12.50
CA ALA A 807 10.31 5.47 -12.00
C ALA A 807 10.18 4.31 -13.02
N ALA A 808 10.55 4.53 -14.29
CA ALA A 808 10.43 3.50 -15.32
C ALA A 808 11.42 2.34 -15.10
N ARG A 809 11.02 1.13 -15.50
CA ARG A 809 11.86 -0.07 -15.45
C ARG A 809 12.15 -0.59 -16.85
N THR A 810 13.37 -1.08 -17.07
CA THR A 810 13.72 -1.76 -18.32
C THR A 810 12.71 -2.86 -18.58
N THR A 811 12.04 -2.79 -19.73
CA THR A 811 10.91 -3.65 -20.05
C THR A 811 11.16 -4.30 -21.40
N THR A 812 11.12 -5.64 -21.42
CA THR A 812 11.04 -6.42 -22.65
C THR A 812 9.58 -6.75 -22.90
N GLY A 813 9.09 -6.39 -24.07
CA GLY A 813 7.72 -6.60 -24.53
C GLY A 813 7.66 -7.50 -25.75
N ARG A 814 6.63 -7.30 -26.57
CA ARG A 814 6.36 -8.11 -27.76
C ARG A 814 7.58 -8.24 -28.68
N ALA A 815 7.67 -9.39 -29.34
CA ALA A 815 8.75 -9.70 -30.27
C ALA A 815 10.17 -9.53 -29.69
N GLY A 816 10.32 -9.56 -28.36
CA GLY A 816 11.60 -9.37 -27.67
C GLY A 816 12.11 -7.92 -27.67
N HIS A 817 11.30 -6.94 -28.11
CA HIS A 817 11.68 -5.53 -28.06
C HIS A 817 11.92 -5.09 -26.62
N THR A 818 13.02 -4.38 -26.39
CA THR A 818 13.40 -3.94 -25.04
C THR A 818 13.58 -2.43 -25.01
N ALA A 819 12.87 -1.76 -24.11
CA ALA A 819 13.09 -0.36 -23.77
C ALA A 819 13.83 -0.27 -22.43
N ARG A 820 14.93 0.48 -22.39
CA ARG A 820 15.80 0.56 -21.20
C ARG A 820 15.37 1.70 -20.29
N ALA A 821 15.38 1.46 -18.99
CA ALA A 821 15.26 2.53 -18.00
C ALA A 821 16.48 3.45 -18.05
N ILE A 822 16.29 4.70 -17.64
CA ILE A 822 17.40 5.64 -17.47
C ILE A 822 18.26 5.24 -16.27
N GLU A 823 19.58 5.27 -16.45
CA GLU A 823 20.53 5.10 -15.34
C GLU A 823 20.47 6.37 -14.46
N HIS A 824 20.02 6.23 -13.20
CA HIS A 824 19.79 7.37 -12.30
C HIS A 824 21.03 8.27 -12.09
N GLU A 825 22.23 7.67 -12.06
CA GLU A 825 23.52 8.40 -11.98
C GLU A 825 23.70 9.44 -13.10
N ARG A 826 23.05 9.25 -14.26
CA ARG A 826 23.14 10.19 -15.38
C ARG A 826 22.34 11.47 -15.15
N LEU A 827 21.38 11.44 -14.22
CA LEU A 827 20.56 12.57 -13.86
C LEU A 827 21.15 13.38 -12.71
N ARG A 828 22.00 12.76 -11.89
CA ARG A 828 22.58 13.43 -10.70
C ARG A 828 23.37 14.67 -11.12
N PRO A 829 23.24 15.79 -10.37
CA PRO A 829 24.10 16.96 -10.57
C PRO A 829 25.57 16.55 -10.43
N ARG A 830 26.41 16.96 -11.38
CA ARG A 830 27.86 16.77 -11.31
C ARG A 830 28.53 17.87 -10.50
#